data_AF-A0A286RFE8-F1
#
_entry.id   AF-A0A286RFE8-F1
#
_cell.length_a   1.000
_cell.length_b   1.000
_cell.length_c   1.000
_cell.angle_alpha   90.00
_cell.angle_beta   90.00
_cell.angle_gamma   90.00
#
_symmetry.space_group_name_H-M   'P 1'
#
loop_
_entity.id
_entity.type
_entity.pdbx_description
1 polymer ?
#
loop_
_entity_poly.entity_id
_entity_poly.type
_entity_poly.pdbx_seq_one_letter_code
_entity_poly.pdbx_strand_id
1 'polypeptide(L)'
;MTNARLRFRTLSEHLKAHWQIALVVGLFSVVVAIAGVIFLPGALAADARRRAAEAIRQGQVTSAKQWLDRAEKLAPRDGRVFLLRATLYRRLNQPQAFGEAISQAKRLGAPSGLIEQEQRLALIQAGRLTPGKGNDVGDLIAQGYDPNQVAEAFIYGAIARKHFEEAERVLTAWRADRLNDPNVIYMEGVYHQHRGDLVQAENAYRKALALEPHHELALLALCELLEQQDRWGEVLAVSQQWYESLPQSDLANACFARALRSNGDWETALAILRSDVGQLFASPELIREIAELELELGCAAQARQWLRHIDYHHTSDRALLHTAALAEGLSGSAIVGLQLMERADQLFRELCRRQESQLRSSMGVLGPIQQQTEDAGESTAGHAASFLVARENERTPSQDRKFGDSRTPEDLYARFCASCHGEKGNGDGVASRFLFPRPRNLRRDFFRIVSTENAIPSVEDIAIVIRYGMPGTSMRGFDELSPQELFGLAQLVIKMRREGVQDRLLEEYQKLDEEISPEELRSVAEIQSTPGPRVAIPLAPKFSEELLARGQAAYHELGCSNCHGVEGANYCDLALWDDWGFPNPPRNLRHDSFKGGESFAELYLRIRLGMPGTAHPACLSAPPDQATALVIFCQSLRMRPASYMTNYERWLHAESLAWSPAYVSSSPAMNGQD
;
A
#
# COMPACT_ATOMS: atom_id res chain seq x y z
N MET A 1 -34.79 -15.10 102.29
CA MET A 1 -33.83 -15.41 101.20
C MET A 1 -34.48 -15.48 99.79
N THR A 2 -35.75 -15.10 99.61
CA THR A 2 -36.50 -15.25 98.34
C THR A 2 -36.43 -14.02 97.41
N ASN A 3 -36.27 -12.79 97.94
CA ASN A 3 -36.21 -11.57 97.11
C ASN A 3 -34.85 -11.30 96.42
N ALA A 4 -33.75 -11.83 96.94
CA ALA A 4 -32.42 -11.66 96.32
C ALA A 4 -32.23 -12.52 95.06
N ARG A 5 -32.87 -13.70 95.01
CA ARG A 5 -32.80 -14.61 93.85
C ARG A 5 -33.58 -14.10 92.64
N LEU A 6 -34.66 -13.33 92.84
CA LEU A 6 -35.44 -12.71 91.76
C LEU A 6 -34.69 -11.53 91.10
N ARG A 7 -34.07 -10.64 91.89
CA ARG A 7 -33.27 -9.51 91.36
C ARG A 7 -32.00 -9.93 90.61
N PHE A 8 -31.35 -11.02 91.04
CA PHE A 8 -30.21 -11.58 90.30
C PHE A 8 -30.63 -12.24 88.99
N ARG A 9 -31.81 -12.86 88.93
CA ARG A 9 -32.36 -13.44 87.69
C ARG A 9 -32.65 -12.35 86.65
N THR A 10 -33.26 -11.23 87.05
CA THR A 10 -33.56 -10.11 86.13
C THR A 10 -32.31 -9.42 85.60
N LEU A 11 -31.26 -9.24 86.42
CA LEU A 11 -29.97 -8.67 85.98
C LEU A 11 -29.22 -9.60 85.02
N SER A 12 -29.25 -10.91 85.28
CA SER A 12 -28.73 -11.95 84.37
C SER A 12 -29.45 -11.92 83.01
N GLU A 13 -30.77 -11.80 83.00
CA GLU A 13 -31.57 -11.77 81.77
C GLU A 13 -31.30 -10.50 80.94
N HIS A 14 -31.15 -9.33 81.58
CA HIS A 14 -30.76 -8.09 80.88
C HIS A 14 -29.34 -8.16 80.30
N LEU A 15 -28.37 -8.70 81.04
CA LEU A 15 -27.00 -8.90 80.54
C LEU A 15 -26.96 -9.90 79.37
N LYS A 16 -27.75 -10.98 79.43
CA LYS A 16 -27.91 -11.92 78.31
C LYS A 16 -28.54 -11.27 77.08
N ALA A 17 -29.56 -10.44 77.26
CA ALA A 17 -30.21 -9.71 76.16
C ALA A 17 -29.25 -8.73 75.48
N HIS A 18 -28.46 -7.96 76.26
CA HIS A 18 -27.45 -7.06 75.69
C HIS A 18 -26.33 -7.82 74.97
N TRP A 19 -25.87 -8.96 75.50
CA TRP A 19 -24.91 -9.83 74.82
C TRP A 19 -25.48 -10.44 73.53
N GLN A 20 -26.74 -10.88 73.53
CA GLN A 20 -27.41 -11.39 72.34
C GLN A 20 -27.54 -10.31 71.25
N ILE A 21 -27.93 -9.08 71.62
CA ILE A 21 -27.99 -7.96 70.69
C ILE A 21 -26.59 -7.63 70.13
N ALA A 22 -25.55 -7.56 70.98
CA ALA A 22 -24.18 -7.32 70.53
C ALA A 22 -23.66 -8.42 69.60
N LEU A 23 -24.02 -9.68 69.85
CA LEU A 23 -23.63 -10.83 69.02
C LEU A 23 -24.36 -10.82 67.67
N VAL A 24 -25.64 -10.44 67.64
CA VAL A 24 -26.42 -10.26 66.40
C VAL A 24 -25.86 -9.08 65.58
N VAL A 25 -25.55 -7.95 66.23
CA VAL A 25 -24.95 -6.78 65.55
C VAL A 25 -23.53 -7.12 65.03
N GLY A 26 -22.74 -7.86 65.81
CA GLY A 26 -21.43 -8.34 65.38
C GLY A 26 -21.52 -9.30 64.19
N LEU A 27 -22.42 -10.28 64.23
CA LEU A 27 -22.66 -11.22 63.14
C LEU A 27 -23.17 -10.50 61.88
N PHE A 28 -24.09 -9.55 62.04
CA PHE A 28 -24.58 -8.72 60.93
C PHE A 28 -23.45 -7.89 60.31
N SER A 29 -22.57 -7.30 61.12
CA SER A 29 -21.41 -6.53 60.65
C SER A 29 -20.42 -7.42 59.87
N VAL A 30 -20.21 -8.66 60.31
CA VAL A 30 -19.40 -9.65 59.59
C VAL A 30 -20.05 -10.06 58.27
N VAL A 31 -21.37 -10.29 58.24
CA VAL A 31 -22.10 -10.60 57.00
C VAL A 31 -22.04 -9.43 56.01
N VAL A 32 -22.21 -8.19 56.48
CA VAL A 32 -22.06 -6.99 55.64
C VAL A 32 -20.63 -6.83 55.12
N ALA A 33 -19.61 -7.11 55.95
CA ALA A 33 -18.22 -7.06 55.52
C ALA A 33 -17.91 -8.14 54.47
N ILE A 34 -18.39 -9.37 54.66
CA ILE A 34 -18.24 -10.46 53.69
C ILE A 34 -18.99 -10.15 52.39
N ALA A 35 -20.23 -9.65 52.48
CA ALA A 35 -20.98 -9.19 51.31
C ALA A 35 -20.26 -8.05 50.58
N GLY A 36 -19.65 -7.12 51.31
CA GLY A 36 -18.80 -6.07 50.76
C GLY A 36 -17.63 -6.63 49.95
N VAL A 37 -16.87 -7.59 50.50
CA VAL A 37 -15.73 -8.22 49.80
C VAL A 37 -16.17 -8.96 48.53
N ILE A 38 -17.35 -9.58 48.54
CA ILE A 38 -17.84 -10.39 47.42
C ILE A 38 -18.47 -9.53 46.31
N PHE A 39 -19.32 -8.55 46.65
CA PHE A 39 -20.14 -7.83 45.68
C PHE A 39 -19.58 -6.45 45.27
N LEU A 40 -18.80 -5.79 46.13
CA LEU A 40 -18.27 -4.45 45.86
C LEU A 40 -17.31 -4.42 44.64
N PRO A 41 -16.38 -5.37 44.46
CA PRO A 41 -15.51 -5.38 43.28
C PRO A 41 -16.29 -5.47 41.96
N GLY A 42 -17.34 -6.31 41.92
CA GLY A 42 -18.21 -6.44 40.74
C GLY A 42 -19.02 -5.18 40.45
N ALA A 43 -19.53 -4.50 41.47
CA ALA A 43 -20.23 -3.23 41.32
C ALA A 43 -19.30 -2.10 40.84
N LEU A 44 -18.08 -2.02 41.40
CA LEU A 44 -17.06 -1.06 40.97
C LEU A 44 -16.56 -1.35 39.55
N ALA A 45 -16.38 -2.62 39.18
CA ALA A 45 -16.04 -3.02 37.82
C ALA A 45 -17.15 -2.64 36.82
N ALA A 46 -18.42 -2.82 37.19
CA ALA A 46 -19.55 -2.39 36.37
C ALA A 46 -19.60 -0.87 36.20
N ASP A 47 -19.32 -0.09 37.26
CA ASP A 47 -19.21 1.36 37.16
C ASP A 47 -18.05 1.80 36.27
N ALA A 48 -16.88 1.20 36.44
CA ALA A 48 -15.71 1.44 35.61
C ALA A 48 -15.99 1.14 34.13
N ARG A 49 -16.69 0.04 33.80
CA ARG A 49 -17.13 -0.25 32.43
C ARG A 49 -18.10 0.80 31.88
N ARG A 50 -19.04 1.31 32.69
CA ARG A 50 -19.96 2.38 32.24
C ARG A 50 -19.20 3.66 31.92
N ARG A 51 -18.26 4.06 32.78
CA ARG A 51 -17.39 5.23 32.55
C ARG A 51 -16.49 5.06 31.34
N ALA A 52 -15.94 3.85 31.14
CA ALA A 52 -15.19 3.52 29.93
C ALA A 52 -16.04 3.67 28.67
N ALA A 53 -17.27 3.12 28.67
CA ALA A 53 -18.18 3.24 27.53
C ALA A 53 -18.56 4.71 27.24
N GLU A 54 -18.74 5.53 28.27
CA GLU A 54 -18.97 6.98 28.09
C GLU A 54 -17.75 7.69 27.53
N ALA A 55 -16.56 7.44 28.07
CA ALA A 55 -15.32 8.01 27.54
C ALA A 55 -15.08 7.59 26.08
N ILE A 56 -15.37 6.33 25.72
CA ILE A 56 -15.34 5.88 24.33
C ILE A 56 -16.30 6.73 23.50
N ARG A 57 -17.56 6.90 23.91
CA ARG A 57 -18.55 7.71 23.16
C ARG A 57 -18.07 9.15 22.93
N GLN A 58 -17.46 9.75 23.94
CA GLN A 58 -16.94 11.13 23.90
C GLN A 58 -15.61 11.28 23.14
N GLY A 59 -15.04 10.19 22.61
CA GLY A 59 -13.76 10.24 21.90
C GLY A 59 -12.54 10.43 22.82
N GLN A 60 -12.69 10.24 24.13
CA GLN A 60 -11.64 10.37 25.14
C GLN A 60 -10.91 9.02 25.34
N VAL A 61 -9.97 8.72 24.44
CA VAL A 61 -9.24 7.45 24.33
C VAL A 61 -8.48 7.10 25.62
N THR A 62 -7.74 8.04 26.18
CA THR A 62 -6.90 7.88 27.37
C THR A 62 -7.76 7.59 28.60
N SER A 63 -8.84 8.36 28.79
CA SER A 63 -9.81 8.12 29.86
C SER A 63 -10.46 6.74 29.73
N ALA A 64 -10.86 6.36 28.50
CA ALA A 64 -11.41 5.04 28.23
C ALA A 64 -10.44 3.91 28.62
N LYS A 65 -9.18 3.97 28.19
CA LYS A 65 -8.15 2.98 28.54
C LYS A 65 -7.99 2.85 30.06
N GLN A 66 -7.86 3.97 30.78
CA GLN A 66 -7.70 3.95 32.24
C GLN A 66 -8.89 3.30 32.97
N TRP A 67 -10.12 3.57 32.53
CA TRP A 67 -11.30 2.96 33.11
C TRP A 67 -11.41 1.47 32.77
N LEU A 68 -10.99 1.05 31.57
CA LEU A 68 -10.92 -0.37 31.20
C LEU A 68 -9.86 -1.12 32.02
N ASP A 69 -8.69 -0.53 32.24
CA ASP A 69 -7.64 -1.13 33.07
C ASP A 69 -8.10 -1.26 34.53
N ARG A 70 -8.84 -0.27 35.05
CA ARG A 70 -9.46 -0.36 36.39
C ARG A 70 -10.52 -1.46 36.44
N ALA A 71 -11.37 -1.56 35.42
CA ALA A 71 -12.40 -2.60 35.35
C ALA A 71 -11.78 -4.01 35.31
N GLU A 72 -10.71 -4.19 34.52
CA GLU A 72 -9.96 -5.44 34.43
C GLU A 72 -9.31 -5.83 35.77
N LYS A 73 -8.67 -4.87 36.46
CA LYS A 73 -8.08 -5.11 37.79
C LYS A 73 -9.14 -5.54 38.82
N LEU A 74 -10.33 -4.95 38.77
CA LEU A 74 -11.42 -5.24 39.70
C LEU A 74 -12.15 -6.56 39.36
N ALA A 75 -12.20 -6.94 38.08
CA ALA A 75 -12.84 -8.16 37.60
C ALA A 75 -12.05 -8.81 36.43
N PRO A 76 -10.94 -9.52 36.70
CA PRO A 76 -10.05 -10.04 35.64
C PRO A 76 -10.66 -11.07 34.69
N ARG A 77 -11.79 -11.67 35.10
CA ARG A 77 -12.51 -12.68 34.31
C ARG A 77 -13.74 -12.13 33.58
N ASP A 78 -13.99 -10.81 33.63
CA ASP A 78 -15.12 -10.20 32.93
C ASP A 78 -14.77 -9.95 31.44
N GLY A 79 -15.18 -10.88 30.56
CA GLY A 79 -14.97 -10.75 29.12
C GLY A 79 -15.59 -9.47 28.49
N ARG A 80 -16.54 -8.80 29.16
CA ARG A 80 -17.14 -7.54 28.66
C ARG A 80 -16.16 -6.38 28.63
N VAL A 81 -15.10 -6.41 29.44
CA VAL A 81 -14.02 -5.40 29.39
C VAL A 81 -13.31 -5.47 28.06
N PHE A 82 -12.99 -6.68 27.58
CA PHE A 82 -12.33 -6.88 26.29
C PHE A 82 -13.23 -6.59 25.10
N LEU A 83 -14.55 -6.72 25.25
CA LEU A 83 -15.49 -6.24 24.23
C LEU A 83 -15.42 -4.72 24.08
N LEU A 84 -15.39 -3.95 25.18
CA LEU A 84 -15.23 -2.50 25.12
C LEU A 84 -13.84 -2.09 24.57
N ARG A 85 -12.78 -2.87 24.86
CA ARG A 85 -11.48 -2.69 24.19
C ARG A 85 -11.61 -2.91 22.68
N ALA A 86 -12.34 -3.92 22.23
CA ALA A 86 -12.60 -4.13 20.80
C ALA A 86 -13.32 -2.93 20.18
N THR A 87 -14.37 -2.40 20.84
CA THR A 87 -15.04 -1.18 20.38
C THR A 87 -14.06 0.00 20.24
N LEU A 88 -13.18 0.21 21.25
CA LEU A 88 -12.16 1.27 21.20
C LEU A 88 -11.18 1.06 20.02
N TYR A 89 -10.65 -0.15 19.84
CA TYR A 89 -9.71 -0.47 18.76
C TYR A 89 -10.35 -0.37 17.38
N ARG A 90 -11.64 -0.68 17.25
CA ARG A 90 -12.39 -0.46 16.00
C ARG A 90 -12.46 1.02 15.65
N ARG A 91 -12.74 1.89 16.63
CA ARG A 91 -12.79 3.36 16.42
C ARG A 91 -11.41 3.96 16.11
N LEU A 92 -10.36 3.40 16.69
CA LEU A 92 -8.96 3.76 16.39
C LEU A 92 -8.44 3.16 15.07
N ASN A 93 -9.27 2.40 14.34
CA ASN A 93 -8.89 1.70 13.11
C ASN A 93 -7.68 0.75 13.28
N GLN A 94 -7.63 -0.01 14.39
CA GLN A 94 -6.57 -0.97 14.72
C GLN A 94 -7.06 -2.42 14.57
N PRO A 95 -7.06 -3.00 13.36
CA PRO A 95 -7.71 -4.29 13.08
C PRO A 95 -7.08 -5.49 13.80
N GLN A 96 -5.77 -5.47 14.03
CA GLN A 96 -5.09 -6.54 14.75
C GLN A 96 -5.48 -6.54 16.24
N ALA A 97 -5.34 -5.39 16.92
CA ALA A 97 -5.74 -5.24 18.32
C ALA A 97 -7.23 -5.54 18.53
N PHE A 98 -8.08 -5.18 17.56
CA PHE A 98 -9.49 -5.57 17.54
C PHE A 98 -9.67 -7.10 17.56
N GLY A 99 -9.00 -7.83 16.67
CA GLY A 99 -9.10 -9.29 16.59
C GLY A 99 -8.63 -10.01 17.85
N GLU A 100 -7.56 -9.52 18.46
CA GLU A 100 -7.03 -10.01 19.74
C GLU A 100 -8.02 -9.77 20.89
N ALA A 101 -8.59 -8.56 20.96
CA ALA A 101 -9.59 -8.20 21.97
C ALA A 101 -10.86 -9.06 21.85
N ILE A 102 -11.36 -9.29 20.63
CA ILE A 102 -12.50 -10.20 20.39
C ILE A 102 -12.18 -11.63 20.82
N SER A 103 -10.97 -12.12 20.53
CA SER A 103 -10.54 -13.47 20.92
C SER A 103 -10.48 -13.60 22.44
N GLN A 104 -9.98 -12.59 23.14
CA GLN A 104 -9.93 -12.55 24.60
C GLN A 104 -11.32 -12.43 25.23
N ALA A 105 -12.21 -11.62 24.65
CA ALA A 105 -13.60 -11.51 25.08
C ALA A 105 -14.33 -12.87 25.00
N LYS A 106 -14.12 -13.63 23.91
CA LYS A 106 -14.64 -15.00 23.76
C LYS A 106 -14.09 -15.95 24.84
N ARG A 107 -12.77 -15.95 25.05
CA ARG A 107 -12.11 -16.80 26.06
C ARG A 107 -12.62 -16.55 27.48
N LEU A 108 -12.90 -15.29 27.81
CA LEU A 108 -13.37 -14.88 29.14
C LEU A 108 -14.90 -14.87 29.27
N GLY A 109 -15.62 -15.49 28.33
CA GLY A 109 -17.07 -15.71 28.46
C GLY A 109 -17.92 -14.46 28.28
N ALA A 110 -17.50 -13.50 27.46
CA ALA A 110 -18.39 -12.40 27.07
C ALA A 110 -19.64 -12.95 26.34
N PRO A 111 -20.82 -12.31 26.49
CA PRO A 111 -22.05 -12.77 25.83
C PRO A 111 -21.87 -12.86 24.32
N SER A 112 -22.17 -14.01 23.72
CA SER A 112 -21.99 -14.27 22.28
C SER A 112 -22.72 -13.25 21.40
N GLY A 113 -23.95 -12.90 21.76
CA GLY A 113 -24.73 -11.89 21.03
C GLY A 113 -24.03 -10.53 20.96
N LEU A 114 -23.38 -10.08 22.04
CA LEU A 114 -22.66 -8.79 22.03
C LEU A 114 -21.37 -8.85 21.20
N ILE A 115 -20.69 -10.01 21.18
CA ILE A 115 -19.53 -10.23 20.31
C ILE A 115 -19.96 -10.20 18.84
N GLU A 116 -21.06 -10.87 18.49
CA GLU A 116 -21.61 -10.87 17.14
C GLU A 116 -22.00 -9.45 16.69
N GLN A 117 -22.61 -8.65 17.58
CA GLN A 117 -22.93 -7.25 17.32
C GLN A 117 -21.67 -6.43 16.97
N GLU A 118 -20.63 -6.52 17.79
CA GLU A 118 -19.37 -5.77 17.57
C GLU A 118 -18.65 -6.23 16.28
N GLN A 119 -18.60 -7.53 16.01
CA GLN A 119 -18.04 -8.06 14.76
C GLN A 119 -18.83 -7.60 13.53
N ARG A 120 -20.16 -7.50 13.63
CA ARG A 120 -21.02 -7.01 12.56
C ARG A 120 -20.78 -5.52 12.29
N LEU A 121 -20.69 -4.69 13.34
CA LEU A 121 -20.34 -3.28 13.19
C LEU A 121 -18.98 -3.08 12.51
N ALA A 122 -17.97 -3.91 12.85
CA ALA A 122 -16.68 -3.88 12.17
C ALA A 122 -16.78 -4.21 10.67
N LEU A 123 -17.62 -5.18 10.27
CA LEU A 123 -17.84 -5.50 8.86
C LEU A 123 -18.55 -4.37 8.10
N ILE A 124 -19.53 -3.71 8.74
CA ILE A 124 -20.23 -2.54 8.19
C ILE A 124 -19.24 -1.38 8.01
N GLN A 125 -18.46 -1.05 9.05
CA GLN A 125 -17.44 0.00 9.03
C GLN A 125 -16.39 -0.23 7.93
N ALA A 126 -16.00 -1.48 7.70
CA ALA A 126 -15.07 -1.85 6.64
C ALA A 126 -15.70 -1.85 5.22
N GLY A 127 -16.99 -1.52 5.09
CA GLY A 127 -17.72 -1.55 3.82
C GLY A 127 -17.97 -2.95 3.26
N ARG A 128 -17.74 -4.01 4.05
CA ARG A 128 -17.88 -5.42 3.62
C ARG A 128 -19.29 -5.96 3.79
N LEU A 129 -20.11 -5.28 4.60
CA LEU A 129 -21.52 -5.60 4.79
C LEU A 129 -22.35 -4.37 4.43
N THR A 130 -23.20 -4.50 3.40
CA THR A 130 -23.99 -3.39 2.87
C THR A 130 -25.33 -3.24 3.62
N PRO A 131 -25.91 -2.01 3.62
CA PRO A 131 -27.28 -1.80 4.05
C PRO A 131 -28.26 -2.71 3.29
N GLY A 132 -29.36 -3.05 3.95
CA GLY A 132 -30.39 -3.94 3.46
C GLY A 132 -31.20 -4.55 4.60
N LYS A 133 -32.19 -5.38 4.26
CA LYS A 133 -33.12 -5.96 5.23
C LYS A 133 -32.40 -6.71 6.37
N GLY A 134 -32.61 -6.28 7.60
CA GLY A 134 -31.96 -6.80 8.81
C GLY A 134 -30.57 -6.22 9.09
N ASN A 135 -30.07 -5.34 8.21
CA ASN A 135 -28.74 -4.73 8.13
C ASN A 135 -28.81 -3.20 7.92
N ASP A 136 -29.98 -2.58 8.04
CA ASP A 136 -30.15 -1.12 7.95
C ASP A 136 -30.03 -0.45 9.32
N VAL A 137 -29.72 0.85 9.34
CA VAL A 137 -29.53 1.64 10.58
C VAL A 137 -30.71 1.44 11.54
N GLY A 138 -31.95 1.56 11.05
CA GLY A 138 -33.16 1.38 11.87
C GLY A 138 -33.33 -0.04 12.41
N ASP A 139 -33.04 -1.06 11.60
CA ASP A 139 -33.16 -2.46 11.98
C ASP A 139 -32.16 -2.83 13.08
N LEU A 140 -30.92 -2.33 12.99
CA LEU A 140 -29.90 -2.57 14.01
C LEU A 140 -30.23 -1.86 15.32
N ILE A 141 -30.73 -0.62 15.26
CA ILE A 141 -31.18 0.10 16.46
C ILE A 141 -32.35 -0.66 17.12
N ALA A 142 -33.31 -1.17 16.35
CA ALA A 142 -34.41 -1.99 16.85
C ALA A 142 -33.94 -3.32 17.48
N GLN A 143 -32.81 -3.87 17.02
CA GLN A 143 -32.14 -5.04 17.59
C GLN A 143 -31.32 -4.72 18.87
N GLY A 144 -31.31 -3.46 19.33
CA GLY A 144 -30.65 -3.04 20.56
C GLY A 144 -29.18 -2.61 20.41
N TYR A 145 -28.72 -2.29 19.19
CA TYR A 145 -27.40 -1.71 18.97
C TYR A 145 -27.37 -0.25 19.45
N ASP A 146 -26.19 0.23 19.84
CA ASP A 146 -25.99 1.64 20.20
C ASP A 146 -26.14 2.54 18.95
N PRO A 147 -27.06 3.53 18.93
CA PRO A 147 -27.31 4.35 17.75
C PRO A 147 -26.10 5.14 17.25
N ASN A 148 -25.21 5.60 18.15
CA ASN A 148 -24.03 6.37 17.75
C ASN A 148 -23.01 5.47 17.06
N GLN A 149 -22.78 4.27 17.62
CA GLN A 149 -21.87 3.30 17.00
C GLN A 149 -22.38 2.79 15.66
N VAL A 150 -23.70 2.63 15.52
CA VAL A 150 -24.32 2.29 14.23
C VAL A 150 -24.10 3.43 13.24
N ALA A 151 -24.45 4.67 13.59
CA ALA A 151 -24.27 5.81 12.68
C ALA A 151 -22.81 5.95 12.22
N GLU A 152 -21.85 5.89 13.16
CA GLU A 152 -20.41 5.94 12.87
C GLU A 152 -19.97 4.81 11.92
N ALA A 153 -20.35 3.56 12.21
CA ALA A 153 -20.00 2.42 11.37
C ALA A 153 -20.59 2.55 9.95
N PHE A 154 -21.81 3.05 9.79
CA PHE A 154 -22.41 3.24 8.46
C PHE A 154 -21.77 4.39 7.70
N ILE A 155 -21.42 5.49 8.36
CA ILE A 155 -20.73 6.62 7.72
C ILE A 155 -19.38 6.14 7.18
N TYR A 156 -18.56 5.50 8.02
CA TYR A 156 -17.29 4.93 7.58
C TYR A 156 -17.47 3.86 6.49
N GLY A 157 -18.47 2.98 6.64
CA GLY A 157 -18.77 1.94 5.67
C GLY A 157 -19.21 2.48 4.31
N ALA A 158 -19.97 3.57 4.29
CA ALA A 158 -20.37 4.28 3.08
C ALA A 158 -19.19 5.02 2.44
N ILE A 159 -18.34 5.67 3.25
CA ILE A 159 -17.09 6.29 2.79
C ILE A 159 -16.16 5.24 2.16
N ALA A 160 -15.97 4.08 2.79
CA ALA A 160 -15.15 2.99 2.26
C ALA A 160 -15.65 2.47 0.90
N ARG A 161 -16.97 2.54 0.67
CA ARG A 161 -17.63 2.19 -0.60
C ARG A 161 -17.74 3.36 -1.58
N LYS A 162 -17.25 4.56 -1.23
CA LYS A 162 -17.41 5.81 -2.00
C LYS A 162 -18.86 6.27 -2.21
N HIS A 163 -19.78 5.83 -1.36
CA HIS A 163 -21.19 6.23 -1.39
C HIS A 163 -21.41 7.46 -0.50
N PHE A 164 -20.86 8.60 -0.88
CA PHE A 164 -20.90 9.82 -0.07
C PHE A 164 -22.32 10.31 0.22
N GLU A 165 -23.26 10.14 -0.71
CA GLU A 165 -24.68 10.47 -0.49
C GLU A 165 -25.31 9.63 0.63
N GLU A 166 -24.91 8.36 0.74
CA GLU A 166 -25.38 7.48 1.81
C GLU A 166 -24.82 7.95 3.16
N ALA A 167 -23.51 8.26 3.21
CA ALA A 167 -22.86 8.82 4.39
C ALA A 167 -23.53 10.14 4.82
N GLU A 168 -23.80 11.04 3.87
CA GLU A 168 -24.45 12.33 4.11
C GLU A 168 -25.87 12.17 4.66
N ARG A 169 -26.66 11.23 4.15
CA ARG A 169 -28.00 10.94 4.69
C ARG A 169 -27.94 10.50 6.14
N VAL A 170 -27.04 9.55 6.47
CA VAL A 170 -26.88 9.05 7.84
C VAL A 170 -26.39 10.17 8.76
N LEU A 171 -25.39 10.93 8.33
CA LEU A 171 -24.84 12.06 9.08
C LEU A 171 -25.88 13.16 9.31
N THR A 172 -26.67 13.51 8.29
CA THR A 172 -27.75 14.52 8.39
C THR A 172 -28.83 14.09 9.38
N ALA A 173 -29.27 12.83 9.32
CA ALA A 173 -30.24 12.29 10.26
C ALA A 173 -29.69 12.29 11.70
N TRP A 174 -28.43 11.91 11.88
CA TRP A 174 -27.78 11.88 13.19
C TRP A 174 -27.61 13.29 13.79
N ARG A 175 -27.21 14.27 12.97
CA ARG A 175 -27.13 15.69 13.37
C ARG A 175 -28.48 16.25 13.80
N ALA A 176 -29.56 15.89 13.11
CA ALA A 176 -30.90 16.38 13.42
C ALA A 176 -31.39 15.93 14.82
N ASP A 177 -30.98 14.73 15.26
CA ASP A 177 -31.28 14.20 16.59
C ASP A 177 -30.38 14.83 17.69
N ARG A 178 -29.13 15.13 17.35
CA ARG A 178 -28.10 15.60 18.29
C ARG A 178 -27.37 16.85 17.81
N LEU A 179 -28.02 18.00 17.97
CA LEU A 179 -27.43 19.29 17.61
C LEU A 179 -26.24 19.63 18.54
N ASN A 180 -25.10 20.01 17.96
CA ASN A 180 -23.86 20.39 18.66
C ASN A 180 -23.22 19.28 19.52
N ASP A 181 -23.45 18.00 19.18
CA ASP A 181 -22.67 16.90 19.75
C ASP A 181 -21.24 16.92 19.17
N PRO A 182 -20.17 16.96 20.00
CA PRO A 182 -18.79 17.03 19.52
C PRO A 182 -18.40 15.85 18.63
N ASN A 183 -18.91 14.64 18.91
CA ASN A 183 -18.58 13.45 18.15
C ASN A 183 -19.29 13.43 16.79
N VAL A 184 -20.52 13.97 16.71
CA VAL A 184 -21.20 14.19 15.43
C VAL A 184 -20.41 15.18 14.58
N ILE A 185 -19.99 16.32 15.16
CA ILE A 185 -19.19 17.33 14.45
C ILE A 185 -17.83 16.77 14.02
N TYR A 186 -17.18 15.96 14.85
CA TYR A 186 -15.98 15.23 14.47
C TYR A 186 -16.24 14.35 13.23
N MET A 187 -17.34 13.59 13.21
CA MET A 187 -17.70 12.76 12.07
C MET A 187 -18.06 13.57 10.81
N GLU A 188 -18.53 14.81 10.95
CA GLU A 188 -18.65 15.75 9.81
C GLU A 188 -17.27 16.07 9.23
N GLY A 189 -16.29 16.31 10.09
CA GLY A 189 -14.91 16.52 9.67
C GLY A 189 -14.35 15.33 8.89
N VAL A 190 -14.56 14.11 9.41
CA VAL A 190 -14.17 12.87 8.74
C VAL A 190 -14.84 12.74 7.37
N TYR A 191 -16.16 13.00 7.29
CA TYR A 191 -16.89 12.99 6.03
C TYR A 191 -16.31 13.99 5.01
N HIS A 192 -16.10 15.24 5.41
CA HIS A 192 -15.54 16.27 4.54
C HIS A 192 -14.11 15.95 4.10
N GLN A 193 -13.27 15.42 5.00
CA GLN A 193 -11.91 15.02 4.67
C GLN A 193 -11.90 13.95 3.58
N HIS A 194 -12.72 12.90 3.72
CA HIS A 194 -12.80 11.84 2.72
C HIS A 194 -13.45 12.27 1.40
N ARG A 195 -14.27 13.32 1.41
CA ARG A 195 -14.81 13.95 0.21
C ARG A 195 -13.79 14.85 -0.52
N GLY A 196 -12.69 15.21 0.14
CA GLY A 196 -11.68 16.15 -0.36
C GLY A 196 -11.93 17.62 0.02
N ASP A 197 -12.96 17.90 0.81
CA ASP A 197 -13.31 19.24 1.29
C ASP A 197 -12.45 19.62 2.52
N LEU A 198 -11.12 19.69 2.36
CA LEU A 198 -10.16 19.78 3.47
C LEU A 198 -10.38 20.99 4.40
N VAL A 199 -10.82 22.13 3.86
CA VAL A 199 -11.12 23.34 4.65
C VAL A 199 -12.33 23.13 5.57
N GLN A 200 -13.37 22.45 5.07
CA GLN A 200 -14.54 22.13 5.88
C GLN A 200 -14.20 21.08 6.95
N ALA A 201 -13.34 20.12 6.61
CA ALA A 201 -12.84 19.14 7.57
C ALA A 201 -12.11 19.79 8.74
N GLU A 202 -11.15 20.67 8.46
CA GLU A 202 -10.40 21.39 9.49
C GLU A 202 -11.34 22.23 10.39
N ASN A 203 -12.27 22.97 9.78
CA ASN A 203 -13.24 23.77 10.52
C ASN A 203 -14.11 22.92 11.45
N ALA A 204 -14.57 21.75 10.98
CA ALA A 204 -15.36 20.82 11.77
C ALA A 204 -14.53 20.26 12.94
N TYR A 205 -13.30 19.82 12.71
CA TYR A 205 -12.43 19.34 13.79
C TYR A 205 -12.17 20.41 14.84
N ARG A 206 -11.81 21.63 14.43
CA ARG A 206 -11.60 22.75 15.37
C ARG A 206 -12.89 23.10 16.14
N LYS A 207 -14.06 23.01 15.50
CA LYS A 207 -15.35 23.22 16.16
C LYS A 207 -15.67 22.13 17.18
N ALA A 208 -15.39 20.86 16.87
CA ALA A 208 -15.55 19.76 17.82
C ALA A 208 -14.66 19.98 19.05
N LEU A 209 -13.40 20.40 18.84
CA LEU A 209 -12.44 20.68 19.91
C LEU A 209 -12.78 21.93 20.74
N ALA A 210 -13.46 22.91 20.15
CA ALA A 210 -13.97 24.06 20.89
C ALA A 210 -15.10 23.69 21.88
N LEU A 211 -15.84 22.62 21.58
CA LEU A 211 -16.90 22.10 22.46
C LEU A 211 -16.36 21.11 23.49
N GLU A 212 -15.46 20.23 23.06
CA GLU A 212 -14.80 19.23 23.92
C GLU A 212 -13.29 19.24 23.67
N PRO A 213 -12.51 20.03 24.45
CA PRO A 213 -11.06 20.17 24.27
C PRO A 213 -10.26 18.87 24.44
N HIS A 214 -10.83 17.86 25.10
CA HIS A 214 -10.21 16.56 25.32
C HIS A 214 -10.70 15.47 24.33
N HIS A 215 -11.32 15.85 23.21
CA HIS A 215 -11.76 14.91 22.17
C HIS A 215 -10.56 14.38 21.34
N GLU A 216 -9.86 13.39 21.88
CA GLU A 216 -8.60 12.86 21.34
C GLU A 216 -8.70 12.34 19.89
N LEU A 217 -9.84 11.78 19.48
CA LEU A 217 -10.04 11.36 18.08
C LEU A 217 -10.06 12.55 17.10
N ALA A 218 -10.53 13.72 17.55
CA ALA A 218 -10.58 14.93 16.73
C ALA A 218 -9.23 15.64 16.71
N LEU A 219 -8.49 15.59 17.84
CA LEU A 219 -7.09 16.05 17.90
C LEU A 219 -6.21 15.24 16.95
N LEU A 220 -6.33 13.91 16.98
CA LEU A 220 -5.59 13.02 16.08
C LEU A 220 -5.92 13.33 14.61
N ALA A 221 -7.20 13.39 14.25
CA ALA A 221 -7.62 13.66 12.88
C ALA A 221 -7.20 15.06 12.39
N LEU A 222 -7.24 16.08 13.27
CA LEU A 222 -6.74 17.42 12.93
C LEU A 222 -5.22 17.39 12.68
N CYS A 223 -4.45 16.70 13.52
CA CYS A 223 -3.01 16.57 13.32
C CYS A 223 -2.70 15.85 12.01
N GLU A 224 -3.35 14.71 11.75
CA GLU A 224 -3.18 13.96 10.49
C GLU A 224 -3.54 14.81 9.25
N LEU A 225 -4.60 15.62 9.32
CA LEU A 225 -4.98 16.53 8.24
C LEU A 225 -3.92 17.62 8.00
N LEU A 226 -3.36 18.20 9.08
CA LEU A 226 -2.31 19.21 8.99
C LEU A 226 -0.98 18.61 8.50
N GLU A 227 -0.65 17.39 8.93
CA GLU A 227 0.50 16.61 8.45
C GLU A 227 0.39 16.35 6.93
N GLN A 228 -0.79 15.95 6.44
CA GLN A 228 -1.07 15.76 5.00
C GLN A 228 -0.86 17.05 4.17
N GLN A 229 -0.99 18.21 4.80
CA GLN A 229 -0.78 19.52 4.17
C GLN A 229 0.62 20.10 4.41
N ASP A 230 1.54 19.31 4.98
CA ASP A 230 2.91 19.73 5.32
C ASP A 230 2.97 20.93 6.30
N ARG A 231 1.90 21.16 7.07
CA ARG A 231 1.76 22.28 8.03
C ARG A 231 2.36 21.94 9.40
N TRP A 232 3.60 21.47 9.43
CA TRP A 232 4.27 20.93 10.63
C TRP A 232 4.39 21.91 11.80
N GLY A 233 4.46 23.23 11.54
CA GLY A 233 4.47 24.23 12.61
C GLY A 233 3.16 24.28 13.42
N GLU A 234 2.03 24.07 12.75
CA GLU A 234 0.73 24.00 13.43
C GLU A 234 0.52 22.63 14.11
N VAL A 235 0.99 21.55 13.49
CA VAL A 235 1.00 20.22 14.13
C VAL A 235 1.78 20.29 15.44
N LEU A 236 2.96 20.91 15.44
CA LEU A 236 3.77 21.09 16.64
C LEU A 236 3.02 21.86 17.73
N ALA A 237 2.39 22.99 17.39
CA ALA A 237 1.63 23.77 18.36
C ALA A 237 0.44 23.00 18.96
N VAL A 238 -0.36 22.33 18.13
CA VAL A 238 -1.54 21.57 18.57
C VAL A 238 -1.13 20.35 19.40
N SER A 239 -0.15 19.58 18.93
CA SER A 239 0.33 18.38 19.62
C SER A 239 1.06 18.72 20.92
N GLN A 240 1.80 19.83 20.98
CA GLN A 240 2.41 20.32 22.22
C GLN A 240 1.33 20.66 23.26
N GLN A 241 0.30 21.43 22.88
CA GLN A 241 -0.78 21.78 23.80
C GLN A 241 -1.51 20.51 24.30
N TRP A 242 -1.73 19.55 23.40
CA TRP A 242 -2.32 18.26 23.77
C TRP A 242 -1.45 17.51 24.77
N TYR A 243 -0.16 17.35 24.48
CA TYR A 243 0.83 16.73 25.36
C TYR A 243 0.87 17.39 26.76
N GLU A 244 0.93 18.71 26.82
CA GLU A 244 0.96 19.46 28.09
C GLU A 244 -0.33 19.28 28.89
N SER A 245 -1.48 19.20 28.21
CA SER A 245 -2.78 19.02 28.87
C SER A 245 -3.01 17.58 29.36
N LEU A 246 -2.44 16.59 28.66
CA LEU A 246 -2.68 15.17 28.91
C LEU A 246 -1.40 14.32 28.69
N PRO A 247 -0.37 14.46 29.53
CA PRO A 247 0.95 13.83 29.31
C PRO A 247 0.94 12.29 29.32
N GLN A 248 -0.12 11.69 29.83
CA GLN A 248 -0.32 10.24 29.89
C GLN A 248 -1.02 9.66 28.64
N SER A 249 -1.28 10.48 27.61
CA SER A 249 -1.89 10.03 26.37
C SER A 249 -0.83 9.54 25.39
N ASP A 250 -0.83 8.23 25.13
CA ASP A 250 0.05 7.63 24.12
C ASP A 250 -0.10 8.31 22.74
N LEU A 251 -1.33 8.78 22.41
CA LEU A 251 -1.61 9.46 21.14
C LEU A 251 -0.99 10.85 21.10
N ALA A 252 -1.09 11.61 22.20
CA ALA A 252 -0.47 12.92 22.31
C ALA A 252 1.05 12.81 22.23
N ASN A 253 1.62 11.83 22.95
CA ASN A 253 3.06 11.61 23.00
C ASN A 253 3.61 11.21 21.62
N ALA A 254 2.95 10.28 20.93
CA ALA A 254 3.32 9.89 19.57
C ALA A 254 3.20 11.05 18.56
N CYS A 255 2.09 11.79 18.59
CA CYS A 255 1.88 12.91 17.68
C CYS A 255 2.88 14.06 17.92
N PHE A 256 3.15 14.40 19.19
CA PHE A 256 4.11 15.45 19.53
C PHE A 256 5.54 15.05 19.19
N ALA A 257 5.94 13.80 19.47
CA ALA A 257 7.25 13.28 19.07
C ALA A 257 7.43 13.30 17.55
N ARG A 258 6.40 12.92 16.78
CA ARG A 258 6.43 13.02 15.31
C ARG A 258 6.56 14.47 14.83
N ALA A 259 5.83 15.39 15.44
CA ALA A 259 5.93 16.82 15.12
C ALA A 259 7.34 17.38 15.41
N LEU A 260 7.92 17.05 16.56
CA LEU A 260 9.28 17.43 16.94
C LEU A 260 10.32 16.85 15.96
N ARG A 261 10.17 15.58 15.60
CA ARG A 261 11.03 14.90 14.62
C ARG A 261 11.04 15.63 13.27
N SER A 262 9.86 15.95 12.73
CA SER A 262 9.72 16.70 11.47
C SER A 262 10.29 18.11 11.55
N ASN A 263 10.31 18.73 12.73
CA ASN A 263 10.93 20.03 12.98
C ASN A 263 12.44 19.94 13.33
N GLY A 264 13.02 18.74 13.37
CA GLY A 264 14.45 18.51 13.61
C GLY A 264 14.86 18.37 15.08
N ASP A 265 13.92 18.38 16.03
CA ASP A 265 14.20 18.18 17.46
C ASP A 265 14.12 16.69 17.83
N TRP A 266 15.07 15.92 17.30
CA TRP A 266 15.11 14.46 17.44
C TRP A 266 15.37 14.01 18.88
N GLU A 267 16.16 14.77 19.63
CA GLU A 267 16.53 14.43 21.01
C GLU A 267 15.31 14.50 21.95
N THR A 268 14.52 15.57 21.84
CA THR A 268 13.30 15.73 22.65
C THR A 268 12.24 14.72 22.22
N ALA A 269 12.07 14.50 20.91
CA ALA A 269 11.17 13.47 20.39
C ALA A 269 11.49 12.09 20.96
N LEU A 270 12.78 11.72 20.96
CA LEU A 270 13.25 10.45 21.49
C LEU A 270 13.05 10.35 23.02
N ALA A 271 13.29 11.43 23.75
CA ALA A 271 13.09 11.48 25.19
C ALA A 271 11.63 11.23 25.59
N ILE A 272 10.68 11.82 24.87
CA ILE A 272 9.24 11.63 25.07
C ILE A 272 8.88 10.16 24.85
N LEU A 273 9.22 9.60 23.68
CA LEU A 273 8.86 8.21 23.36
C LEU A 273 9.52 7.19 24.29
N ARG A 274 10.76 7.42 24.72
CA ARG A 274 11.44 6.55 25.68
C ARG A 274 10.80 6.58 27.07
N SER A 275 10.22 7.71 27.47
CA SER A 275 9.55 7.83 28.77
C SER A 275 8.26 7.00 28.85
N ASP A 276 7.62 6.75 27.71
CA ASP A 276 6.43 5.89 27.58
C ASP A 276 6.74 4.38 27.58
N VAL A 277 7.99 3.99 27.29
CA VAL A 277 8.37 2.58 27.29
C VAL A 277 8.55 2.07 28.72
N GLY A 278 7.48 1.49 29.28
CA GLY A 278 7.60 0.59 30.42
C GLY A 278 8.56 -0.57 30.08
N GLN A 279 9.49 -0.89 30.98
CA GLN A 279 10.70 -1.71 30.75
C GLN A 279 10.58 -3.11 30.11
N LEU A 280 9.41 -3.59 29.67
CA LEU A 280 9.27 -4.97 29.15
C LEU A 280 8.37 -5.20 27.91
N PHE A 281 7.52 -4.27 27.44
CA PHE A 281 6.61 -4.56 26.30
C PHE A 281 6.20 -3.33 25.48
N ALA A 282 7.11 -2.75 24.69
CA ALA A 282 6.76 -1.74 23.69
C ALA A 282 6.14 -2.39 22.44
N SER A 283 5.18 -1.71 21.78
CA SER A 283 4.61 -2.20 20.53
C SER A 283 5.64 -2.13 19.38
N PRO A 284 5.54 -2.96 18.34
CA PRO A 284 6.43 -2.90 17.18
C PRO A 284 6.47 -1.53 16.52
N GLU A 285 5.35 -0.81 16.50
CA GLU A 285 5.23 0.53 15.92
C GLU A 285 6.03 1.56 16.73
N LEU A 286 5.92 1.53 18.06
CA LEU A 286 6.70 2.41 18.93
C LEU A 286 8.19 2.07 18.87
N ILE A 287 8.54 0.78 18.83
CA ILE A 287 9.93 0.32 18.65
C ILE A 287 10.49 0.85 17.32
N ARG A 288 9.70 0.79 16.24
CA ARG A 288 10.08 1.33 14.93
C ARG A 288 10.35 2.83 15.02
N GLU A 289 9.43 3.62 15.58
CA GLU A 289 9.59 5.08 15.67
C GLU A 289 10.81 5.48 16.50
N ILE A 290 11.04 4.81 17.63
CA ILE A 290 12.24 5.01 18.43
C ILE A 290 13.49 4.66 17.61
N ALA A 291 13.51 3.50 16.95
CA ALA A 291 14.66 3.08 16.15
C ALA A 291 14.94 4.02 14.98
N GLU A 292 13.90 4.57 14.32
CA GLU A 292 14.05 5.57 13.27
C GLU A 292 14.68 6.88 13.80
N LEU A 293 14.26 7.37 14.96
CA LEU A 293 14.88 8.54 15.62
C LEU A 293 16.34 8.29 15.98
N GLU A 294 16.67 7.10 16.49
CA GLU A 294 18.06 6.72 16.80
C GLU A 294 18.92 6.69 15.54
N LEU A 295 18.37 6.24 14.41
CA LEU A 295 19.06 6.29 13.12
C LEU A 295 19.28 7.73 12.63
N GLU A 296 18.31 8.61 12.80
CA GLU A 296 18.43 10.04 12.47
C GLU A 296 19.50 10.74 13.33
N LEU A 297 19.62 10.35 14.60
CA LEU A 297 20.69 10.76 15.50
C LEU A 297 22.05 10.08 15.21
N GLY A 298 22.14 9.22 14.19
CA GLY A 298 23.35 8.48 13.84
C GLY A 298 23.71 7.34 14.79
N CYS A 299 22.81 6.97 15.70
CA CYS A 299 22.97 5.97 16.75
C CYS A 299 22.48 4.58 16.29
N ALA A 300 23.05 4.05 15.20
CA ALA A 300 22.61 2.78 14.60
C ALA A 300 22.69 1.57 15.56
N ALA A 301 23.64 1.55 16.49
CA ALA A 301 23.77 0.49 17.49
C ALA A 301 22.59 0.49 18.48
N GLN A 302 22.12 1.66 18.89
CA GLN A 302 20.96 1.83 19.76
C GLN A 302 19.68 1.44 19.02
N ALA A 303 19.52 1.87 17.77
CA ALA A 303 18.40 1.44 16.92
C ALA A 303 18.33 -0.09 16.84
N ARG A 304 19.47 -0.75 16.59
CA ARG A 304 19.57 -2.22 16.57
C ARG A 304 19.19 -2.85 17.91
N GLN A 305 19.58 -2.24 19.04
CA GLN A 305 19.22 -2.74 20.37
C GLN A 305 17.71 -2.76 20.60
N TRP A 306 16.99 -1.72 20.15
CA TRP A 306 15.54 -1.68 20.22
C TRP A 306 14.89 -2.76 19.35
N LEU A 307 15.42 -2.94 18.14
CA LEU A 307 14.86 -3.83 17.14
C LEU A 307 15.13 -5.33 17.39
N ARG A 308 16.10 -5.69 18.24
CA ARG A 308 16.51 -7.10 18.46
C ARG A 308 15.41 -8.03 18.98
N HIS A 309 14.33 -7.47 19.52
CA HIS A 309 13.20 -8.21 20.07
C HIS A 309 12.05 -8.39 19.07
N ILE A 310 12.16 -7.81 17.88
CA ILE A 310 11.17 -7.93 16.82
C ILE A 310 11.39 -9.25 16.07
N ASP A 311 10.32 -10.00 15.89
CA ASP A 311 10.31 -11.15 14.99
C ASP A 311 10.12 -10.70 13.54
N TYR A 312 11.26 -10.56 12.83
CA TYR A 312 11.26 -10.14 11.43
C TYR A 312 10.64 -11.15 10.47
N HIS A 313 10.51 -12.43 10.85
CA HIS A 313 9.97 -13.45 9.94
C HIS A 313 8.46 -13.33 9.80
N HIS A 314 7.78 -12.97 10.88
CA HIS A 314 6.31 -12.93 10.95
C HIS A 314 5.72 -11.53 10.81
N THR A 315 6.54 -10.48 10.86
CA THR A 315 6.03 -9.12 10.63
C THR A 315 5.60 -8.90 9.18
N SER A 316 4.45 -8.25 9.01
CA SER A 316 4.01 -7.69 7.72
C SER A 316 4.34 -6.20 7.58
N ASP A 317 4.95 -5.58 8.60
CA ASP A 317 5.32 -4.18 8.59
C ASP A 317 6.59 -3.97 7.77
N ARG A 318 6.41 -3.43 6.56
CA ARG A 318 7.49 -3.10 5.64
C ARG A 318 8.41 -1.99 6.18
N ALA A 319 7.86 -0.99 6.86
CA ALA A 319 8.63 0.14 7.39
C ALA A 319 9.55 -0.32 8.54
N LEU A 320 9.05 -1.25 9.37
CA LEU A 320 9.84 -1.89 10.42
C LEU A 320 11.02 -2.69 9.84
N LEU A 321 10.79 -3.47 8.78
CA LEU A 321 11.84 -4.21 8.09
C LEU A 321 12.89 -3.30 7.45
N HIS A 322 12.48 -2.18 6.84
CA HIS A 322 13.40 -1.18 6.30
C HIS A 322 14.25 -0.55 7.41
N THR A 323 13.64 -0.15 8.51
CA THR A 323 14.34 0.43 9.66
C THR A 323 15.36 -0.55 10.23
N ALA A 324 14.97 -1.82 10.38
CA ALA A 324 15.88 -2.88 10.81
C ALA A 324 17.01 -3.15 9.81
N ALA A 325 16.72 -3.13 8.51
CA ALA A 325 17.73 -3.29 7.48
C ALA A 325 18.79 -2.17 7.53
N LEU A 326 18.35 -0.92 7.73
CA LEU A 326 19.25 0.24 7.87
C LEU A 326 20.10 0.13 9.14
N ALA A 327 19.48 -0.21 10.28
CA ALA A 327 20.19 -0.37 11.54
C ALA A 327 21.25 -1.48 11.48
N GLU A 328 20.92 -2.64 10.90
CA GLU A 328 21.87 -3.76 10.72
C GLU A 328 22.98 -3.40 9.73
N GLY A 329 22.63 -2.75 8.60
CA GLY A 329 23.60 -2.31 7.60
C GLY A 329 24.62 -1.31 8.14
N LEU A 330 24.15 -0.26 8.83
CA LEU A 330 25.00 0.77 9.44
C LEU A 330 25.79 0.24 10.64
N SER A 331 25.30 -0.81 11.31
CA SER A 331 26.02 -1.52 12.37
C SER A 331 27.01 -2.57 11.85
N GLY A 332 27.31 -2.60 10.54
CA GLY A 332 28.31 -3.47 9.92
C GLY A 332 27.82 -4.88 9.57
N SER A 333 26.53 -5.17 9.73
CA SER A 333 25.90 -6.47 9.39
C SER A 333 25.17 -6.39 8.06
N ALA A 334 25.90 -6.01 6.99
CA ALA A 334 25.33 -5.75 5.67
C ALA A 334 24.51 -6.92 5.12
N ILE A 335 24.94 -8.16 5.31
CA ILE A 335 24.21 -9.35 4.82
C ILE A 335 22.80 -9.45 5.43
N VAL A 336 22.69 -9.28 6.76
CA VAL A 336 21.39 -9.29 7.46
C VAL A 336 20.53 -8.13 6.97
N GLY A 337 21.11 -6.95 6.81
CA GLY A 337 20.42 -5.80 6.24
C GLY A 337 19.87 -6.06 4.83
N LEU A 338 20.65 -6.72 3.96
CA LEU A 338 20.21 -7.10 2.62
C LEU A 338 19.04 -8.11 2.66
N GLN A 339 19.09 -9.11 3.55
CA GLN A 339 18.02 -10.11 3.71
C GLN A 339 16.71 -9.49 4.19
N LEU A 340 16.78 -8.58 5.16
CA LEU A 340 15.60 -7.84 5.66
C LEU A 340 15.00 -6.95 4.57
N MET A 341 15.84 -6.28 3.78
CA MET A 341 15.40 -5.48 2.64
C MET A 341 14.72 -6.33 1.57
N GLU A 342 15.26 -7.52 1.27
CA GLU A 342 14.66 -8.45 0.33
C GLU A 342 13.28 -8.95 0.80
N ARG A 343 13.12 -9.21 2.11
CA ARG A 343 11.83 -9.56 2.69
C ARG A 343 10.82 -8.43 2.57
N ALA A 344 11.23 -7.19 2.84
CA ALA A 344 10.39 -6.00 2.67
C ALA A 344 9.91 -5.88 1.20
N ASP A 345 10.80 -6.10 0.23
CA ASP A 345 10.48 -6.11 -1.20
C ASP A 345 9.53 -7.26 -1.59
N GLN A 346 9.67 -8.44 -1.00
CA GLN A 346 8.76 -9.57 -1.21
C GLN A 346 7.34 -9.24 -0.74
N LEU A 347 7.20 -8.70 0.48
CA LEU A 347 5.91 -8.27 1.02
C LEU A 347 5.25 -7.19 0.15
N PHE A 348 6.05 -6.24 -0.35
CA PHE A 348 5.55 -5.22 -1.27
C PHE A 348 5.01 -5.85 -2.56
N ARG A 349 5.75 -6.79 -3.16
CA ARG A 349 5.29 -7.51 -4.37
C ARG A 349 4.01 -8.32 -4.12
N GLU A 350 3.87 -8.94 -2.95
CA GLU A 350 2.63 -9.65 -2.58
C GLU A 350 1.44 -8.70 -2.43
N LEU A 351 1.65 -7.55 -1.78
CA LEU A 351 0.61 -6.52 -1.62
C LEU A 351 0.14 -5.99 -2.98
N CYS A 352 1.07 -5.60 -3.85
CA CYS A 352 0.76 -5.12 -5.19
C CYS A 352 -0.02 -6.16 -6.00
N ARG A 353 0.39 -7.44 -5.96
CA ARG A 353 -0.35 -8.52 -6.64
C ARG A 353 -1.76 -8.72 -6.09
N ARG A 354 -1.96 -8.62 -4.77
CA ARG A 354 -3.30 -8.71 -4.17
C ARG A 354 -4.18 -7.55 -4.61
N GLN A 355 -3.66 -6.33 -4.58
CA GLN A 355 -4.39 -5.13 -5.02
C GLN A 355 -4.71 -5.21 -6.52
N GLU A 356 -3.75 -5.62 -7.35
CA GLU A 356 -3.96 -5.85 -8.78
C GLU A 356 -5.07 -6.88 -9.02
N SER A 357 -5.02 -8.02 -8.33
CA SER A 357 -6.05 -9.05 -8.44
C SER A 357 -7.42 -8.51 -8.04
N GLN A 358 -7.51 -7.72 -6.97
CA GLN A 358 -8.77 -7.09 -6.54
C GLN A 358 -9.30 -6.11 -7.59
N LEU A 359 -8.43 -5.27 -8.16
CA LEU A 359 -8.76 -4.35 -9.24
C LEU A 359 -9.26 -5.10 -10.48
N ARG A 360 -8.53 -6.12 -10.95
CA ARG A 360 -8.93 -6.97 -12.10
C ARG A 360 -10.29 -7.62 -11.87
N SER A 361 -10.52 -8.17 -10.68
CA SER A 361 -11.82 -8.75 -10.31
C SER A 361 -12.93 -7.70 -10.29
N SER A 362 -12.66 -6.47 -9.83
CA SER A 362 -13.65 -5.39 -9.81
C SER A 362 -13.99 -4.82 -11.19
N MET A 363 -13.06 -4.89 -12.15
CA MET A 363 -13.28 -4.43 -13.53
C MET A 363 -13.87 -5.51 -14.46
N GLY A 364 -14.17 -6.71 -13.95
CA GLY A 364 -14.70 -7.81 -14.77
C GLY A 364 -13.70 -8.37 -15.80
N VAL A 365 -12.42 -8.01 -15.72
CA VAL A 365 -11.36 -8.53 -16.60
C VAL A 365 -10.86 -9.85 -16.02
N LEU A 366 -11.69 -10.88 -16.11
CA LEU A 366 -11.32 -12.26 -15.81
C LEU A 366 -10.89 -12.95 -17.11
N GLY A 367 -9.59 -12.92 -17.38
CA GLY A 367 -9.00 -13.74 -18.45
C GLY A 367 -7.48 -13.65 -18.49
N PRO A 368 -6.75 -14.79 -18.57
CA PRO A 368 -5.39 -14.79 -19.09
C PRO A 368 -5.44 -14.35 -20.55
N ILE A 369 -4.56 -13.43 -20.95
CA ILE A 369 -4.32 -13.15 -22.37
C ILE A 369 -3.61 -14.38 -22.95
N GLN A 370 -4.37 -15.31 -23.51
CA GLN A 370 -3.87 -16.50 -24.18
C GLN A 370 -4.26 -16.44 -25.66
N GLN A 371 -3.21 -16.41 -26.49
CA GLN A 371 -3.15 -16.85 -27.89
C GLN A 371 -4.21 -16.35 -28.87
N GLN A 372 -3.80 -15.41 -29.72
CA GLN A 372 -4.23 -15.37 -31.12
C GLN A 372 -2.98 -15.34 -32.00
N THR A 373 -2.57 -16.52 -32.46
CA THR A 373 -1.69 -16.68 -33.63
C THR A 373 -2.35 -17.71 -34.51
N GLU A 374 -2.85 -17.31 -35.67
CA GLU A 374 -2.94 -18.15 -36.86
C GLU A 374 -3.16 -17.27 -38.10
N ASP A 375 -2.50 -17.68 -39.18
CA ASP A 375 -2.55 -17.23 -40.58
C ASP A 375 -1.97 -15.87 -41.01
N ALA A 376 -0.76 -15.92 -41.59
CA ALA A 376 -0.54 -15.57 -43.00
C ALA A 376 0.90 -15.91 -43.44
N GLY A 377 1.03 -16.46 -44.64
CA GLY A 377 2.25 -17.03 -45.21
C GLY A 377 3.20 -16.07 -45.94
N GLU A 378 4.42 -16.59 -46.07
CA GLU A 378 5.39 -16.49 -47.17
C GLU A 378 6.01 -15.14 -47.67
N SER A 379 7.33 -15.09 -47.47
CA SER A 379 8.39 -14.44 -48.30
C SER A 379 8.44 -12.90 -48.28
N THR A 380 9.58 -12.24 -48.05
CA THR A 380 10.88 -12.40 -48.73
C THR A 380 12.02 -11.86 -47.86
N ALA A 381 13.11 -12.65 -47.73
CA ALA A 381 14.36 -12.23 -47.13
C ALA A 381 15.20 -11.45 -48.15
N GLY A 382 15.67 -10.24 -47.82
CA GLY A 382 16.56 -9.51 -48.75
C GLY A 382 17.13 -8.16 -48.30
N HIS A 383 16.58 -7.48 -47.29
CA HIS A 383 16.92 -6.05 -47.09
C HIS A 383 17.62 -5.68 -45.77
N ALA A 384 17.89 -6.63 -44.87
CA ALA A 384 18.40 -6.33 -43.52
C ALA A 384 19.87 -5.86 -43.47
N ALA A 385 20.72 -6.31 -44.39
CA ALA A 385 22.13 -5.90 -44.41
C ALA A 385 22.34 -4.40 -44.74
N SER A 386 21.35 -3.75 -45.35
CA SER A 386 21.44 -2.34 -45.77
C SER A 386 21.19 -1.35 -44.62
N PHE A 387 20.47 -1.76 -43.57
CA PHE A 387 20.01 -0.83 -42.52
C PHE A 387 21.08 -0.49 -41.47
N LEU A 388 22.03 -1.39 -41.22
CA LEU A 388 23.18 -1.11 -40.35
C LEU A 388 24.15 -0.11 -40.99
N VAL A 389 24.29 -0.14 -42.32
CA VAL A 389 25.19 0.74 -43.08
C VAL A 389 24.66 2.17 -43.16
N ALA A 390 23.34 2.37 -43.18
CA ALA A 390 22.75 3.71 -43.29
C ALA A 390 22.95 4.59 -42.03
N ARG A 391 23.02 4.00 -40.82
CA ARG A 391 23.24 4.74 -39.56
C ARG A 391 24.72 5.04 -39.28
N GLU A 392 25.65 4.39 -39.97
CA GLU A 392 27.10 4.66 -39.83
C GLU A 392 27.49 6.03 -40.42
N ASN A 393 26.69 6.58 -41.34
CA ASN A 393 26.99 7.84 -42.02
C ASN A 393 26.68 9.13 -41.22
N GLU A 394 26.07 9.04 -40.03
CA GLU A 394 25.67 10.24 -39.25
C GLU A 394 26.45 10.44 -37.94
N ARG A 395 27.36 9.53 -37.58
CA ARG A 395 28.26 9.72 -36.43
C ARG A 395 29.68 9.34 -36.80
N THR A 396 30.59 10.30 -36.66
CA THR A 396 32.03 10.10 -36.82
C THR A 396 32.49 8.98 -35.87
N PRO A 397 33.01 7.85 -36.36
CA PRO A 397 33.56 6.83 -35.49
C PRO A 397 34.72 7.43 -34.73
N SER A 398 34.71 7.30 -33.40
CA SER A 398 35.90 7.61 -32.59
C SER A 398 37.00 6.63 -33.01
N GLN A 399 37.89 7.09 -33.90
CA GLN A 399 39.10 6.38 -34.27
C GLN A 399 39.99 6.26 -33.02
N ASP A 400 40.72 5.14 -32.98
CA ASP A 400 41.67 4.72 -31.96
C ASP A 400 41.09 4.10 -30.68
N ARG A 401 40.97 2.77 -30.71
CA ARG A 401 41.60 1.87 -29.72
C ARG A 401 41.54 0.42 -30.19
N LYS A 402 42.71 -0.14 -30.52
CA LYS A 402 42.91 -1.60 -30.64
C LYS A 402 42.80 -2.21 -29.23
N PHE A 403 41.80 -3.05 -28.99
CA PHE A 403 41.82 -4.00 -27.87
C PHE A 403 41.86 -5.42 -28.43
N GLY A 404 43.00 -6.06 -28.26
CA GLY A 404 43.14 -7.51 -28.39
C GLY A 404 42.71 -8.16 -27.09
N ASP A 405 41.53 -8.77 -27.09
CA ASP A 405 41.25 -10.14 -26.62
C ASP A 405 39.76 -10.38 -26.87
N SER A 406 39.40 -11.48 -27.53
CA SER A 406 37.99 -11.83 -27.75
C SER A 406 37.38 -12.27 -26.42
N ARG A 407 36.69 -11.36 -25.73
CA ARG A 407 35.98 -11.64 -24.49
C ARG A 407 34.75 -12.51 -24.78
N THR A 408 34.48 -13.49 -23.93
CA THR A 408 33.27 -14.32 -24.07
C THR A 408 32.01 -13.49 -23.75
N PRO A 409 30.85 -13.82 -24.32
CA PRO A 409 29.58 -13.19 -23.94
C PRO A 409 29.30 -13.25 -22.44
N GLU A 410 29.68 -14.34 -21.78
CA GLU A 410 29.52 -14.54 -20.33
C GLU A 410 30.36 -13.54 -19.52
N ASP A 411 31.63 -13.32 -19.89
CA ASP A 411 32.50 -12.34 -19.23
C ASP A 411 31.94 -10.92 -19.38
N LEU A 412 31.46 -10.60 -20.58
CA LEU A 412 30.84 -9.31 -20.87
C LEU A 412 29.55 -9.12 -20.06
N TYR A 413 28.72 -10.16 -19.94
CA TYR A 413 27.48 -10.11 -19.17
C TYR A 413 27.75 -9.93 -17.68
N ALA A 414 28.68 -10.70 -17.12
CA ALA A 414 29.09 -10.59 -15.72
C ALA A 414 29.59 -9.17 -15.40
N ARG A 415 30.36 -8.57 -16.33
CA ARG A 415 30.93 -7.23 -16.15
C ARG A 415 29.92 -6.10 -16.31
N PHE A 416 28.99 -6.19 -17.27
CA PHE A 416 28.16 -5.05 -17.68
C PHE A 416 26.68 -5.18 -17.34
N CYS A 417 26.16 -6.40 -17.19
CA CYS A 417 24.72 -6.66 -17.12
C CYS A 417 24.30 -7.23 -15.75
N ALA A 418 25.10 -8.12 -15.16
CA ALA A 418 24.74 -8.89 -13.98
C ALA A 418 24.43 -8.05 -12.73
N SER A 419 25.08 -6.88 -12.57
CA SER A 419 24.80 -5.97 -11.44
C SER A 419 23.34 -5.50 -11.41
N CYS A 420 22.70 -5.38 -12.58
CA CYS A 420 21.31 -4.94 -12.73
C CYS A 420 20.37 -6.13 -12.98
N HIS A 421 20.71 -7.02 -13.91
CA HIS A 421 19.85 -8.12 -14.34
C HIS A 421 20.05 -9.42 -13.54
N GLY A 422 21.00 -9.47 -12.60
CA GLY A 422 21.34 -10.67 -11.83
C GLY A 422 22.25 -11.61 -12.61
N GLU A 423 22.98 -12.50 -11.93
CA GLU A 423 23.93 -13.42 -12.57
C GLU A 423 23.25 -14.36 -13.58
N LYS A 424 22.00 -14.74 -13.32
CA LYS A 424 21.20 -15.63 -14.19
C LYS A 424 20.20 -14.88 -15.09
N GLY A 425 20.17 -13.54 -15.04
CA GLY A 425 19.19 -12.75 -15.77
C GLY A 425 17.81 -12.67 -15.12
N ASN A 426 17.69 -12.87 -13.81
CA ASN A 426 16.41 -12.87 -13.08
C ASN A 426 15.86 -11.47 -12.75
N GLY A 427 16.58 -10.40 -13.11
CA GLY A 427 16.21 -9.02 -12.76
C GLY A 427 16.47 -8.66 -11.29
N ASP A 428 17.21 -9.49 -10.56
CA ASP A 428 17.47 -9.41 -9.11
C ASP A 428 18.90 -8.98 -8.77
N GLY A 429 19.63 -8.38 -9.73
CA GLY A 429 20.98 -7.89 -9.51
C GLY A 429 21.02 -6.88 -8.36
N VAL A 430 22.16 -6.75 -7.68
CA VAL A 430 22.30 -5.90 -6.48
C VAL A 430 21.84 -4.46 -6.69
N ALA A 431 22.01 -3.92 -7.90
CA ALA A 431 21.60 -2.57 -8.26
C ALA A 431 20.08 -2.46 -8.47
N SER A 432 19.37 -3.54 -8.81
CA SER A 432 17.96 -3.55 -9.21
C SER A 432 17.03 -2.82 -8.23
N ARG A 433 17.32 -2.90 -6.92
CA ARG A 433 16.55 -2.24 -5.85
C ARG A 433 16.58 -0.71 -5.90
N PHE A 434 17.60 -0.12 -6.53
CA PHE A 434 17.80 1.33 -6.61
C PHE A 434 17.39 1.91 -7.97
N LEU A 435 16.84 1.08 -8.85
CA LEU A 435 16.52 1.45 -10.23
C LEU A 435 15.02 1.48 -10.42
N PHE A 436 14.54 2.58 -10.99
CA PHE A 436 13.17 2.71 -11.45
C PHE A 436 13.13 3.19 -12.91
N PRO A 437 12.49 2.46 -13.84
CA PRO A 437 11.86 1.15 -13.63
C PRO A 437 12.90 0.07 -13.27
N ARG A 438 12.45 -1.01 -12.61
CA ARG A 438 13.34 -2.14 -12.28
C ARG A 438 13.91 -2.80 -13.54
N PRO A 439 15.13 -3.36 -13.49
CA PRO A 439 15.69 -4.16 -14.57
C PRO A 439 14.82 -5.36 -14.90
N ARG A 440 14.83 -5.77 -16.16
CA ARG A 440 14.01 -6.87 -16.66
C ARG A 440 14.53 -8.22 -16.17
N ASN A 441 13.62 -9.12 -15.80
CA ASN A 441 13.94 -10.53 -15.76
C ASN A 441 13.99 -11.05 -17.20
N LEU A 442 15.21 -11.25 -17.70
CA LEU A 442 15.49 -11.70 -19.06
C LEU A 442 15.00 -13.13 -19.33
N ARG A 443 14.74 -13.91 -18.26
CA ARG A 443 14.22 -15.27 -18.34
C ARG A 443 12.70 -15.30 -18.49
N ARG A 444 11.97 -14.46 -17.76
CA ARG A 444 10.50 -14.57 -17.61
C ARG A 444 9.70 -13.44 -18.23
N ASP A 445 10.23 -12.23 -18.30
CA ASP A 445 9.43 -11.05 -18.67
C ASP A 445 9.35 -10.80 -20.15
N PHE A 446 8.27 -10.18 -20.60
CA PHE A 446 8.22 -9.72 -21.98
C PHE A 446 9.28 -8.63 -22.27
N PHE A 447 9.91 -8.75 -23.43
CA PHE A 447 10.82 -7.73 -23.94
C PHE A 447 10.01 -6.58 -24.53
N ARG A 448 10.33 -5.35 -24.13
CA ARG A 448 9.55 -4.16 -24.50
C ARG A 448 9.78 -3.74 -25.95
N ILE A 449 10.95 -4.05 -26.52
CA ILE A 449 11.35 -3.72 -27.88
C ILE A 449 11.37 -5.02 -28.68
N VAL A 450 10.48 -5.11 -29.66
CA VAL A 450 10.27 -6.28 -30.52
C VAL A 450 9.96 -5.84 -31.94
N SER A 451 10.48 -6.55 -32.94
CA SER A 451 10.18 -6.29 -34.36
C SER A 451 9.31 -7.37 -35.00
N THR A 452 8.88 -8.37 -34.22
CA THR A 452 8.20 -9.58 -34.68
C THR A 452 6.72 -9.60 -34.31
N GLU A 453 5.92 -10.25 -35.15
CA GLU A 453 4.46 -10.33 -34.98
C GLU A 453 4.03 -11.10 -33.72
N ASN A 454 4.80 -12.11 -33.32
CA ASN A 454 4.53 -12.90 -32.12
C ASN A 454 5.10 -12.25 -30.83
N ALA A 455 5.60 -11.02 -30.90
CA ALA A 455 6.19 -10.28 -29.79
C ALA A 455 7.38 -10.98 -29.08
N ILE A 456 8.07 -11.90 -29.78
CA ILE A 456 9.32 -12.52 -29.32
C ILE A 456 10.51 -11.79 -29.95
N PRO A 457 11.42 -11.19 -29.18
CA PRO A 457 12.48 -10.36 -29.74
C PRO A 457 13.44 -11.16 -30.62
N SER A 458 13.82 -10.59 -31.76
CA SER A 458 14.96 -11.08 -32.55
C SER A 458 16.29 -10.77 -31.86
N VAL A 459 17.37 -11.42 -32.32
CA VAL A 459 18.73 -11.11 -31.82
C VAL A 459 19.07 -9.63 -32.10
N GLU A 460 18.63 -9.09 -33.23
CA GLU A 460 18.83 -7.70 -33.61
C GLU A 460 18.06 -6.74 -32.68
N ASP A 461 16.84 -7.10 -32.25
CA ASP A 461 16.09 -6.29 -31.29
C ASP A 461 16.87 -6.15 -29.97
N ILE A 462 17.43 -7.25 -29.49
CA ILE A 462 18.26 -7.25 -28.28
C ILE A 462 19.57 -6.48 -28.51
N ALA A 463 20.23 -6.68 -29.64
CA ALA A 463 21.47 -5.98 -29.97
C ALA A 463 21.28 -4.45 -30.02
N ILE A 464 20.18 -3.97 -30.59
CA ILE A 464 19.84 -2.54 -30.62
C ILE A 464 19.64 -2.00 -29.19
N VAL A 465 18.94 -2.74 -28.33
CA VAL A 465 18.73 -2.36 -26.93
C VAL A 465 20.05 -2.35 -26.15
N ILE A 466 20.95 -3.31 -26.36
CA ILE A 466 22.27 -3.30 -25.71
C ILE A 466 23.10 -2.12 -26.22
N ARG A 467 23.10 -1.86 -27.53
CA ARG A 467 23.89 -0.80 -28.14
C ARG A 467 23.49 0.57 -27.61
N TYR A 468 22.20 0.88 -27.63
CA TYR A 468 21.70 2.23 -27.33
C TYR A 468 21.11 2.37 -25.93
N GLY A 469 20.94 1.26 -25.20
CA GLY A 469 20.25 1.23 -23.92
C GLY A 469 18.74 1.39 -24.07
N MET A 470 18.09 1.79 -22.98
CA MET A 470 16.67 2.12 -22.95
C MET A 470 16.48 3.56 -22.50
N PRO A 471 16.28 4.51 -23.44
CA PRO A 471 16.11 5.92 -23.10
C PRO A 471 15.00 6.18 -22.08
N GLY A 472 15.27 7.09 -21.15
CA GLY A 472 14.40 7.38 -20.01
C GLY A 472 14.38 6.27 -18.95
N THR A 473 15.42 5.44 -18.88
CA THR A 473 15.68 4.46 -17.82
C THR A 473 17.16 4.50 -17.42
N SER A 474 17.56 3.68 -16.45
CA SER A 474 18.98 3.55 -16.06
C SER A 474 19.79 2.57 -16.91
N MET A 475 19.16 1.90 -17.89
CA MET A 475 19.87 1.03 -18.83
C MET A 475 20.55 1.89 -19.89
N ARG A 476 21.85 2.12 -19.72
CA ARG A 476 22.68 2.88 -20.67
C ARG A 476 22.96 2.07 -21.94
N GLY A 477 23.38 2.77 -23.00
CA GLY A 477 23.95 2.13 -24.19
C GLY A 477 25.42 1.76 -24.01
N PHE A 478 25.85 0.71 -24.72
CA PHE A 478 27.21 0.18 -24.77
C PHE A 478 27.81 0.36 -26.17
N ASP A 479 28.04 1.63 -26.55
CA ASP A 479 28.58 2.01 -27.85
C ASP A 479 30.03 1.55 -28.08
N GLU A 480 30.73 1.18 -27.00
CA GLU A 480 32.09 0.69 -27.03
C GLU A 480 32.25 -0.78 -27.47
N LEU A 481 31.16 -1.55 -27.52
CA LEU A 481 31.22 -2.96 -27.90
C LEU A 481 31.37 -3.12 -29.42
N SER A 482 32.22 -4.06 -29.84
CA SER A 482 32.29 -4.45 -31.25
C SER A 482 31.00 -5.15 -31.69
N PRO A 483 30.67 -5.17 -33.00
CA PRO A 483 29.51 -5.90 -33.49
C PRO A 483 29.49 -7.37 -33.04
N GLN A 484 30.63 -8.06 -33.05
CA GLN A 484 30.71 -9.46 -32.64
C GLN A 484 30.41 -9.66 -31.14
N GLU A 485 30.93 -8.80 -30.27
CA GLU A 485 30.64 -8.82 -28.83
C GLU A 485 29.16 -8.50 -28.55
N LEU A 486 28.60 -7.52 -29.28
CA LEU A 486 27.20 -7.10 -29.16
C LEU A 486 26.24 -8.24 -29.53
N PHE A 487 26.43 -8.87 -30.69
CA PHE A 487 25.59 -9.98 -31.13
C PHE A 487 25.80 -11.23 -30.27
N GLY A 488 27.01 -11.47 -29.76
CA GLY A 488 27.29 -12.54 -28.79
C GLY A 488 26.51 -12.36 -27.49
N LEU A 489 26.50 -11.16 -26.92
CA LEU A 489 25.67 -10.83 -25.75
C LEU A 489 24.17 -10.99 -26.05
N ALA A 490 23.71 -10.52 -27.21
CA ALA A 490 22.31 -10.64 -27.60
C ALA A 490 21.86 -12.12 -27.68
N GLN A 491 22.70 -12.99 -28.24
CA GLN A 491 22.44 -14.44 -28.26
C GLN A 491 22.42 -15.06 -26.86
N LEU A 492 23.31 -14.62 -25.95
CA LEU A 492 23.30 -15.05 -24.56
C LEU A 492 21.98 -14.68 -23.85
N VAL A 493 21.44 -13.49 -24.11
CA VAL A 493 20.13 -13.07 -23.57
C VAL A 493 18.99 -13.94 -24.13
N ILE A 494 19.00 -14.26 -25.42
CA ILE A 494 18.02 -15.19 -26.02
C ILE A 494 18.13 -16.60 -25.41
N LYS A 495 19.36 -17.07 -25.15
CA LYS A 495 19.60 -18.33 -24.44
C LYS A 495 18.98 -18.30 -23.04
N MET A 496 19.23 -17.25 -22.25
CA MET A 496 18.63 -17.08 -20.92
C MET A 496 17.10 -17.07 -20.98
N ARG A 497 16.51 -16.42 -21.99
CA ARG A 497 15.06 -16.46 -22.22
C ARG A 497 14.55 -17.87 -22.45
N ARG A 498 15.22 -18.64 -23.32
CA ARG A 498 14.83 -20.03 -23.60
C ARG A 498 14.91 -20.91 -22.37
N GLU A 499 15.98 -20.81 -21.58
CA GLU A 499 16.10 -21.51 -20.31
C GLU A 499 15.00 -21.09 -19.31
N GLY A 500 14.65 -19.81 -19.27
CA GLY A 500 13.55 -19.30 -18.46
C GLY A 500 12.18 -19.87 -18.83
N VAL A 501 11.93 -20.07 -20.13
CA VAL A 501 10.73 -20.75 -20.62
C VAL A 501 10.73 -22.22 -20.18
N GLN A 502 11.87 -22.91 -20.23
CA GLN A 502 12.00 -24.29 -19.73
C GLN A 502 11.70 -24.38 -18.24
N ASP A 503 12.28 -23.49 -17.41
CA ASP A 503 12.01 -23.46 -15.97
C ASP A 503 10.52 -23.29 -15.68
N ARG A 504 9.86 -22.36 -16.38
CA ARG A 504 8.42 -22.12 -16.23
C ARG A 504 7.59 -23.35 -16.61
N LEU A 505 7.90 -23.99 -17.74
CA LEU A 505 7.20 -25.19 -18.19
C LEU A 505 7.36 -26.33 -17.16
N LEU A 506 8.57 -26.53 -16.64
CA LEU A 506 8.81 -27.52 -15.57
C LEU A 506 7.98 -27.22 -14.32
N GLU A 507 7.93 -25.96 -13.88
CA GLU A 507 7.09 -25.54 -12.74
C GLU A 507 5.59 -25.77 -12.99
N GLU A 508 5.12 -25.57 -14.22
CA GLU A 508 3.72 -25.77 -14.61
C GLU A 508 3.35 -27.26 -14.61
N TYR A 509 4.16 -28.12 -15.23
CA TYR A 509 3.94 -29.57 -15.23
C TYR A 509 4.02 -30.17 -13.83
N GLN A 510 4.96 -29.72 -13.00
CA GLN A 510 5.03 -30.10 -11.58
C GLN A 510 3.77 -29.75 -10.79
N LYS A 511 3.14 -28.59 -11.07
CA LYS A 511 1.88 -28.20 -10.41
C LYS A 511 0.69 -29.05 -10.85
N LEU A 512 0.76 -29.62 -12.05
CA LEU A 512 -0.26 -30.51 -12.59
C LEU A 512 -0.02 -31.98 -12.19
N ASP A 513 1.08 -32.27 -11.48
CA ASP A 513 1.54 -33.64 -11.18
C ASP A 513 1.78 -34.45 -12.47
N GLU A 514 2.24 -33.78 -13.53
CA GLU A 514 2.56 -34.37 -14.82
C GLU A 514 4.08 -34.31 -15.08
N GLU A 515 4.60 -35.29 -15.83
CA GLU A 515 6.00 -35.32 -16.25
C GLU A 515 6.13 -34.90 -17.72
N ILE A 516 7.08 -34.00 -18.00
CA ILE A 516 7.46 -33.60 -19.37
C ILE A 516 8.83 -34.19 -19.72
N SER A 517 8.96 -34.79 -20.90
CA SER A 517 10.25 -35.33 -21.34
C SER A 517 11.25 -34.19 -21.63
N PRO A 518 12.57 -34.40 -21.43
CA PRO A 518 13.58 -33.37 -21.74
C PRO A 518 13.65 -32.96 -23.22
N GLU A 519 13.18 -33.82 -24.13
CA GLU A 519 13.10 -33.51 -25.55
C GLU A 519 11.91 -32.60 -25.85
N GLU A 520 10.74 -32.94 -25.31
CA GLU A 520 9.52 -32.14 -25.42
C GLU A 520 9.67 -30.77 -24.74
N LEU A 521 10.29 -30.73 -23.56
CA LEU A 521 10.60 -29.47 -22.88
C LEU A 521 11.45 -28.55 -23.75
N ARG A 522 12.47 -29.11 -24.42
CA ARG A 522 13.35 -28.36 -25.32
C ARG A 522 12.60 -27.89 -26.56
N SER A 523 11.79 -28.73 -27.18
CA SER A 523 11.05 -28.38 -28.39
C SER A 523 9.99 -27.31 -28.12
N VAL A 524 9.20 -27.44 -27.05
CA VAL A 524 8.18 -26.46 -26.66
C VAL A 524 8.85 -25.14 -26.28
N ALA A 525 9.95 -25.17 -25.52
CA ALA A 525 10.67 -23.95 -25.18
C ALA A 525 11.30 -23.28 -26.40
N GLU A 526 11.78 -24.04 -27.39
CA GLU A 526 12.27 -23.50 -28.65
C GLU A 526 11.14 -22.81 -29.42
N ILE A 527 9.98 -23.44 -29.57
CA ILE A 527 8.81 -22.84 -30.23
C ILE A 527 8.38 -21.54 -29.53
N GLN A 528 8.26 -21.56 -28.20
CA GLN A 528 7.83 -20.40 -27.39
C GLN A 528 8.90 -19.29 -27.25
N SER A 529 10.13 -19.53 -27.71
CA SER A 529 11.23 -18.54 -27.67
C SER A 529 11.76 -18.16 -29.05
N THR A 530 11.18 -18.70 -30.13
CA THR A 530 11.60 -18.41 -31.49
C THR A 530 10.88 -17.18 -32.05
N PRO A 531 11.60 -16.17 -32.54
CA PRO A 531 11.00 -14.99 -33.16
C PRO A 531 10.16 -15.37 -34.38
N GLY A 532 8.96 -14.79 -34.48
CA GLY A 532 8.09 -14.94 -35.64
C GLY A 532 8.51 -14.05 -36.81
N PRO A 533 7.66 -13.94 -37.85
CA PRO A 533 7.86 -13.01 -38.95
C PRO A 533 8.04 -11.58 -38.45
N ARG A 534 8.89 -10.81 -39.15
CA ARG A 534 9.10 -9.39 -38.85
C ARG A 534 7.98 -8.56 -39.45
N VAL A 535 7.52 -7.57 -38.69
CA VAL A 535 6.58 -6.57 -39.20
C VAL A 535 7.25 -5.76 -40.30
N ALA A 536 6.60 -5.71 -41.47
CA ALA A 536 7.02 -4.85 -42.56
C ALA A 536 6.86 -3.37 -42.17
N ILE A 537 7.95 -2.61 -42.28
CA ILE A 537 7.96 -1.18 -41.99
C ILE A 537 7.83 -0.42 -43.33
N PRO A 538 6.82 0.44 -43.50
CA PRO A 538 6.70 1.23 -44.72
C PRO A 538 7.84 2.25 -44.83
N LEU A 539 8.13 2.69 -46.06
CA LEU A 539 9.08 3.78 -46.26
C LEU A 539 8.55 5.04 -45.59
N ALA A 540 9.39 5.71 -44.79
CA ALA A 540 9.01 6.93 -44.09
C ALA A 540 8.52 7.98 -45.11
N PRO A 541 7.26 8.44 -45.02
CA PRO A 541 6.74 9.43 -45.94
C PRO A 541 7.37 10.79 -45.67
N LYS A 542 7.36 11.66 -46.69
CA LYS A 542 7.66 13.08 -46.48
C LYS A 542 6.51 13.71 -45.68
N PHE A 543 6.86 14.58 -44.73
CA PHE A 543 5.88 15.33 -43.97
C PHE A 543 4.94 16.14 -44.88
N SER A 544 3.64 16.13 -44.56
CA SER A 544 2.62 17.00 -45.15
C SER A 544 1.55 17.35 -44.11
N GLU A 545 0.89 18.50 -44.27
CA GLU A 545 -0.20 18.91 -43.36
C GLU A 545 -1.38 17.94 -43.40
N GLU A 546 -1.66 17.33 -44.55
CA GLU A 546 -2.69 16.29 -44.69
C GLU A 546 -2.36 15.03 -43.87
N LEU A 547 -1.11 14.55 -43.92
CA LEU A 547 -0.67 13.40 -43.12
C LEU A 547 -0.72 13.72 -41.63
N LEU A 548 -0.35 14.95 -41.26
CA LEU A 548 -0.44 15.41 -39.87
C LEU A 548 -1.90 15.38 -39.36
N ALA A 549 -2.83 15.94 -40.13
CA ALA A 549 -4.26 15.95 -39.78
C ALA A 549 -4.84 14.53 -39.68
N ARG A 550 -4.49 13.64 -40.62
CA ARG A 550 -4.85 12.21 -40.57
C ARG A 550 -4.28 11.52 -39.34
N GLY A 551 -3.04 11.84 -38.96
CA GLY A 551 -2.39 11.29 -37.77
C GLY A 551 -3.07 11.74 -36.48
N GLN A 552 -3.47 13.01 -36.39
CA GLN A 552 -4.23 13.53 -35.26
C GLN A 552 -5.61 12.84 -35.14
N ALA A 553 -6.31 12.63 -36.25
CA ALA A 553 -7.57 11.89 -36.25
C ALA A 553 -7.37 10.45 -35.75
N ALA A 554 -6.35 9.75 -36.27
CA ALA A 554 -6.00 8.40 -35.83
C ALA A 554 -5.66 8.33 -34.34
N TYR A 555 -4.98 9.35 -33.79
CA TYR A 555 -4.62 9.43 -32.38
C TYR A 555 -5.85 9.42 -31.46
N HIS A 556 -6.92 10.11 -31.85
CA HIS A 556 -8.18 10.10 -31.11
C HIS A 556 -8.98 8.82 -31.34
N GLU A 557 -9.10 8.37 -32.59
CA GLU A 557 -9.86 7.18 -32.97
C GLU A 557 -9.34 5.91 -32.30
N LEU A 558 -8.01 5.76 -32.21
CA LEU A 558 -7.35 4.64 -31.55
C LEU A 558 -7.25 4.82 -30.03
N GLY A 559 -7.83 5.88 -29.46
CA GLY A 559 -7.90 6.11 -28.02
C GLY A 559 -6.58 6.50 -27.35
N CYS A 560 -5.55 6.91 -28.11
CA CYS A 560 -4.24 7.29 -27.55
C CYS A 560 -4.36 8.47 -26.56
N SER A 561 -5.28 9.40 -26.84
CA SER A 561 -5.58 10.55 -25.98
C SER A 561 -6.11 10.19 -24.59
N ASN A 562 -6.66 8.98 -24.42
CA ASN A 562 -7.16 8.52 -23.12
C ASN A 562 -6.03 8.29 -22.12
N CYS A 563 -4.81 8.03 -22.60
CA CYS A 563 -3.63 7.80 -21.78
C CYS A 563 -2.64 8.98 -21.82
N HIS A 564 -2.43 9.56 -23.01
CA HIS A 564 -1.39 10.56 -23.24
C HIS A 564 -1.92 12.01 -23.30
N GLY A 565 -3.24 12.20 -23.16
CA GLY A 565 -3.92 13.50 -23.32
C GLY A 565 -4.02 13.95 -24.77
N VAL A 566 -4.87 14.95 -25.03
CA VAL A 566 -5.11 15.46 -26.40
C VAL A 566 -3.84 16.02 -27.05
N GLU A 567 -2.97 16.67 -26.27
CA GLU A 567 -1.73 17.29 -26.74
C GLU A 567 -0.49 16.39 -26.56
N GLY A 568 -0.66 15.13 -26.11
CA GLY A 568 0.46 14.24 -25.78
C GLY A 568 1.30 14.67 -24.56
N ALA A 569 0.83 15.65 -23.78
CA ALA A 569 1.55 16.22 -22.65
C ALA A 569 1.04 15.74 -21.28
N ASN A 570 -0.19 15.21 -21.24
CA ASN A 570 -0.86 14.88 -19.99
C ASN A 570 -0.73 13.39 -19.69
N TYR A 571 -0.81 13.06 -18.41
CA TYR A 571 -0.94 11.69 -17.95
C TYR A 571 -2.42 11.39 -17.73
N CYS A 572 -2.83 10.14 -17.91
CA CYS A 572 -4.18 9.74 -17.53
C CYS A 572 -4.32 9.58 -16.03
N ASP A 573 -5.55 9.76 -15.54
CA ASP A 573 -5.94 9.53 -14.14
C ASP A 573 -6.02 8.03 -13.80
N LEU A 574 -5.69 7.15 -14.75
CA LEU A 574 -5.69 5.71 -14.55
C LEU A 574 -4.37 5.26 -13.93
N ALA A 575 -4.46 4.54 -12.82
CA ALA A 575 -3.32 3.82 -12.26
C ALA A 575 -2.96 2.65 -13.20
N LEU A 576 -1.95 2.86 -14.04
CA LEU A 576 -1.41 1.85 -14.96
C LEU A 576 -0.25 1.09 -14.32
N TRP A 577 -0.23 -0.22 -14.55
CA TRP A 577 0.75 -1.13 -13.98
C TRP A 577 1.43 -1.94 -15.08
N ASP A 578 2.67 -2.38 -14.86
CA ASP A 578 3.28 -3.43 -15.67
C ASP A 578 2.95 -4.83 -15.13
N ASP A 579 3.39 -5.88 -15.83
CA ASP A 579 3.11 -7.27 -15.47
C ASP A 579 3.68 -7.71 -14.10
N TRP A 580 4.50 -6.86 -13.47
CA TRP A 580 5.02 -7.08 -12.13
C TRP A 580 4.20 -6.37 -11.05
N GLY A 581 3.17 -5.63 -11.45
CA GLY A 581 2.39 -4.77 -10.56
C GLY A 581 3.17 -3.53 -10.12
N PHE A 582 4.17 -3.07 -10.89
CA PHE A 582 4.81 -1.77 -10.64
C PHE A 582 4.14 -0.65 -11.43
N PRO A 583 4.07 0.57 -10.87
CA PRO A 583 3.57 1.75 -11.57
C PRO A 583 4.22 1.91 -12.95
N ASN A 584 3.41 2.08 -13.98
CA ASN A 584 3.87 2.20 -15.37
C ASN A 584 3.06 3.26 -16.12
N PRO A 585 3.20 4.54 -15.73
CA PRO A 585 2.45 5.63 -16.33
C PRO A 585 2.80 5.78 -17.82
N PRO A 586 1.87 6.34 -18.62
CA PRO A 586 2.15 6.66 -20.01
C PRO A 586 3.25 7.73 -20.11
N ARG A 587 3.99 7.74 -21.21
CA ARG A 587 5.01 8.77 -21.44
C ARG A 587 4.38 10.11 -21.82
N ASN A 588 4.99 11.20 -21.36
CA ASN A 588 4.75 12.52 -21.96
C ASN A 588 5.44 12.56 -23.34
N LEU A 589 4.65 12.54 -24.40
CA LEU A 589 5.14 12.46 -25.79
C LEU A 589 5.92 13.73 -26.19
N ARG A 590 5.65 14.86 -25.55
CA ARG A 590 6.34 16.13 -25.82
C ARG A 590 7.75 16.16 -25.24
N HIS A 591 7.93 15.67 -24.01
CA HIS A 591 9.19 15.86 -23.26
C HIS A 591 9.96 14.58 -22.95
N ASP A 592 9.31 13.44 -22.74
CA ASP A 592 9.99 12.20 -22.29
C ASP A 592 10.71 11.48 -23.41
N SER A 593 11.88 10.92 -23.13
CA SER A 593 12.58 10.09 -24.13
C SER A 593 11.76 8.86 -24.55
N PHE A 594 11.62 8.61 -25.86
CA PHE A 594 10.96 7.41 -26.38
C PHE A 594 11.79 6.14 -26.15
N LYS A 595 11.16 5.09 -25.61
CA LYS A 595 11.83 3.79 -25.40
C LYS A 595 12.06 3.13 -26.77
N GLY A 596 13.32 2.81 -27.06
CA GLY A 596 13.70 2.20 -28.34
C GLY A 596 14.01 3.19 -29.47
N GLY A 597 13.94 4.49 -29.22
CA GLY A 597 14.33 5.54 -30.17
C GLY A 597 13.17 6.36 -30.75
N GLU A 598 13.50 7.37 -31.56
CA GLU A 598 12.57 8.38 -32.10
C GLU A 598 12.41 8.33 -33.63
N SER A 599 13.10 7.41 -34.30
CA SER A 599 12.97 7.26 -35.75
C SER A 599 11.58 6.77 -36.15
N PHE A 600 11.20 7.02 -37.40
CA PHE A 600 9.93 6.57 -37.96
C PHE A 600 9.73 5.06 -37.76
N ALA A 601 10.76 4.26 -38.06
CA ALA A 601 10.72 2.80 -37.94
C ALA A 601 10.51 2.34 -36.49
N GLU A 602 11.22 2.95 -35.54
CA GLU A 602 11.15 2.59 -34.11
C GLU A 602 9.75 2.91 -33.53
N LEU A 603 9.22 4.11 -33.83
CA LEU A 603 7.88 4.51 -33.41
C LEU A 603 6.78 3.70 -34.09
N TYR A 604 6.93 3.39 -35.39
CA TYR A 604 6.00 2.54 -36.12
C TYR A 604 5.87 1.16 -35.46
N LEU A 605 6.99 0.55 -35.08
CA LEU A 605 6.97 -0.73 -34.35
C LEU A 605 6.34 -0.59 -32.95
N ARG A 606 6.59 0.51 -32.21
CA ARG A 606 5.96 0.72 -30.89
C ARG A 606 4.45 0.90 -30.97
N ILE A 607 3.95 1.52 -32.03
CA ILE A 607 2.51 1.69 -32.26
C ILE A 607 1.90 0.36 -32.69
N ARG A 608 2.48 -0.30 -33.69
CA ARG A 608 1.95 -1.55 -34.25
C ARG A 608 1.98 -2.71 -33.26
N LEU A 609 3.11 -2.90 -32.57
CA LEU A 609 3.35 -4.04 -31.66
C LEU A 609 3.17 -3.68 -30.17
N GLY A 610 2.87 -2.41 -29.86
CA GLY A 610 2.79 -1.93 -28.49
C GLY A 610 4.14 -1.98 -27.77
N MET A 611 4.08 -2.09 -26.46
CA MET A 611 5.25 -2.42 -25.63
C MET A 611 4.91 -3.62 -24.74
N PRO A 612 5.30 -4.84 -25.14
CA PRO A 612 4.95 -6.05 -24.39
C PRO A 612 5.33 -5.97 -22.91
N GLY A 613 4.40 -6.42 -22.08
CA GLY A 613 4.47 -6.36 -20.62
C GLY A 613 4.46 -4.94 -20.04
N THR A 614 3.66 -4.07 -20.66
CA THR A 614 3.29 -2.73 -20.20
C THR A 614 1.83 -2.46 -20.53
N ALA A 615 1.27 -1.39 -19.98
CA ALA A 615 -0.08 -0.94 -20.33
C ALA A 615 -0.21 -0.34 -21.75
N HIS A 616 0.89 -0.17 -22.51
CA HIS A 616 0.82 0.40 -23.86
C HIS A 616 0.41 -0.69 -24.88
N PRO A 617 -0.81 -0.63 -25.42
CA PRO A 617 -1.35 -1.69 -26.26
C PRO A 617 -0.72 -1.69 -27.65
N ALA A 618 -0.92 -2.79 -28.37
CA ALA A 618 -0.57 -2.93 -29.77
C ALA A 618 -1.74 -2.50 -30.67
N CYS A 619 -1.48 -1.72 -31.72
CA CYS A 619 -2.47 -1.31 -32.72
C CYS A 619 -2.37 -2.18 -33.98
N LEU A 620 -2.42 -3.50 -33.83
CA LEU A 620 -2.26 -4.46 -34.95
C LEU A 620 -3.40 -4.37 -35.99
N SER A 621 -4.61 -4.02 -35.55
CA SER A 621 -5.78 -3.87 -36.42
C SER A 621 -5.80 -2.58 -37.23
N ALA A 622 -5.02 -1.57 -36.84
CA ALA A 622 -4.97 -0.28 -37.53
C ALA A 622 -4.26 -0.43 -38.89
N PRO A 623 -4.86 -0.01 -40.02
CA PRO A 623 -4.22 -0.11 -41.33
C PRO A 623 -2.82 0.54 -41.37
N PRO A 624 -1.86 0.01 -42.15
CA PRO A 624 -0.49 0.54 -42.20
C PRO A 624 -0.39 2.05 -42.48
N ASP A 625 -1.28 2.59 -43.32
CA ASP A 625 -1.33 4.02 -43.63
C ASP A 625 -1.83 4.87 -42.45
N GLN A 626 -2.77 4.34 -41.66
CA GLN A 626 -3.27 5.00 -40.45
C GLN A 626 -2.17 5.03 -39.37
N ALA A 627 -1.48 3.90 -39.16
CA ALA A 627 -0.32 3.83 -38.25
C ALA A 627 0.82 4.75 -38.70
N THR A 628 1.07 4.84 -40.01
CA THR A 628 2.06 5.75 -40.60
C THR A 628 1.74 7.21 -40.28
N ALA A 629 0.50 7.64 -40.52
CA ALA A 629 0.06 9.00 -40.19
C ALA A 629 0.17 9.27 -38.68
N LEU A 630 -0.18 8.31 -37.84
CA LEU A 630 -0.05 8.41 -36.38
C LEU A 630 1.40 8.62 -35.93
N VAL A 631 2.37 7.93 -36.54
CA VAL A 631 3.80 8.15 -36.25
C VAL A 631 4.19 9.60 -36.53
N ILE A 632 3.76 10.16 -37.67
CA ILE A 632 4.07 11.55 -38.04
C ILE A 632 3.48 12.54 -37.01
N PHE A 633 2.26 12.31 -36.57
CA PHE A 633 1.65 13.13 -35.52
C PHE A 633 2.43 13.03 -34.19
N CYS A 634 2.74 11.82 -33.73
CA CYS A 634 3.55 11.62 -32.51
C CYS A 634 4.93 12.30 -32.60
N GLN A 635 5.57 12.28 -33.77
CA GLN A 635 6.84 12.99 -34.00
C GLN A 635 6.66 14.52 -33.95
N SER A 636 5.54 15.05 -34.46
CA SER A 636 5.27 16.50 -34.43
C SER A 636 5.00 17.05 -33.03
N LEU A 637 4.52 16.22 -32.09
CA LEU A 637 4.29 16.63 -30.71
C LEU A 637 5.61 16.89 -29.96
N ARG A 638 6.73 16.40 -30.49
CA ARG A 638 8.00 16.37 -29.79
C ARG A 638 8.59 17.77 -29.58
N MET A 639 8.98 18.06 -28.34
CA MET A 639 9.74 19.26 -28.00
C MET A 639 11.19 18.91 -27.61
N ARG A 640 12.13 19.80 -27.95
CA ARG A 640 13.55 19.65 -27.64
C ARG A 640 14.04 20.81 -26.74
N PRO A 641 14.95 20.55 -25.78
CA PRO A 641 15.52 19.24 -25.44
C PRO A 641 14.53 18.33 -24.70
N ALA A 642 14.79 17.02 -24.74
CA ALA A 642 14.06 16.04 -23.92
C ALA A 642 14.28 16.30 -22.43
N SER A 643 13.26 16.05 -21.61
CA SER A 643 13.41 16.02 -20.16
C SER A 643 14.04 14.71 -19.71
N TYR A 644 14.91 14.78 -18.71
CA TYR A 644 15.53 13.63 -18.06
C TYR A 644 15.24 13.69 -16.58
N MET A 645 14.51 12.69 -16.09
CA MET A 645 14.27 12.48 -14.67
C MET A 645 15.28 11.47 -14.12
N THR A 646 15.71 11.66 -12.88
CA THR A 646 16.47 10.68 -12.08
C THR A 646 15.61 9.45 -11.75
N ASN A 647 16.21 8.39 -11.20
CA ASN A 647 15.45 7.23 -10.70
C ASN A 647 14.40 7.66 -9.66
N TYR A 648 14.79 8.56 -8.75
CA TYR A 648 13.92 9.03 -7.68
C TYR A 648 12.77 9.88 -8.20
N GLU A 649 13.02 10.84 -9.10
CA GLU A 649 11.96 11.64 -9.71
C GLU A 649 10.99 10.79 -10.53
N ARG A 650 11.49 9.78 -11.28
CA ARG A 650 10.61 8.85 -11.99
C ARG A 650 9.76 8.02 -11.03
N TRP A 651 10.34 7.57 -9.91
CA TRP A 651 9.61 6.84 -8.87
C TRP A 651 8.51 7.73 -8.27
N LEU A 652 8.86 8.91 -7.76
CA LEU A 652 7.89 9.85 -7.18
C LEU A 652 6.80 10.22 -8.18
N HIS A 653 7.16 10.44 -9.44
CA HIS A 653 6.18 10.74 -10.48
C HIS A 653 5.24 9.55 -10.72
N ALA A 654 5.78 8.34 -10.88
CA ALA A 654 4.97 7.14 -11.10
C ALA A 654 4.14 6.75 -9.87
N GLU A 655 4.69 6.91 -8.66
CA GLU A 655 3.98 6.77 -7.39
C GLU A 655 2.88 7.82 -7.30
N SER A 656 3.13 9.10 -7.57
CA SER A 656 2.08 10.11 -7.57
C SER A 656 0.95 9.81 -8.55
N LEU A 657 1.19 9.08 -9.65
CA LEU A 657 0.15 8.71 -10.62
C LEU A 657 -0.52 7.37 -10.32
N ALA A 658 0.19 6.42 -9.71
CA ALA A 658 -0.35 5.11 -9.35
C ALA A 658 -0.93 5.06 -7.93
N TRP A 659 -0.46 5.95 -7.06
CA TRP A 659 -0.78 6.14 -5.65
C TRP A 659 -1.29 7.55 -5.32
N SER A 660 -1.44 8.48 -6.30
CA SER A 660 -2.61 9.37 -6.21
C SER A 660 -3.75 8.40 -5.98
N PRO A 661 -4.42 8.46 -4.82
CA PRO A 661 -5.19 7.32 -4.38
C PRO A 661 -6.10 6.95 -5.55
N ALA A 662 -6.11 5.67 -5.94
CA ALA A 662 -7.23 5.11 -6.69
C ALA A 662 -8.58 5.26 -5.92
N TYR A 663 -8.57 6.04 -4.84
CA TYR A 663 -9.67 6.54 -4.05
C TYR A 663 -9.99 8.04 -4.20
N VAL A 664 -9.24 8.88 -4.93
CA VAL A 664 -9.51 10.33 -5.08
C VAL A 664 -9.20 10.87 -6.51
N SER A 665 -10.01 10.54 -7.53
CA SER A 665 -10.42 11.44 -8.64
C SER A 665 -11.20 10.69 -9.77
N SER A 666 -12.45 11.15 -10.03
CA SER A 666 -13.24 11.14 -11.28
C SER A 666 -13.53 9.87 -12.14
N SER A 667 -14.69 9.22 -11.88
CA SER A 667 -15.85 8.79 -12.76
C SER A 667 -15.75 8.60 -14.30
N PRO A 668 -16.60 7.76 -14.99
CA PRO A 668 -18.08 7.93 -14.98
C PRO A 668 -18.98 6.66 -15.04
N ALA A 669 -20.22 6.89 -14.59
CA ALA A 669 -21.49 6.19 -14.82
C ALA A 669 -21.53 4.89 -15.65
N MET A 670 -22.16 3.87 -15.07
CA MET A 670 -22.99 2.92 -15.82
C MET A 670 -24.38 2.90 -15.17
N ASN A 671 -25.29 3.62 -15.81
CA ASN A 671 -26.72 3.38 -15.68
C ASN A 671 -26.98 1.92 -16.09
N GLY A 672 -27.57 1.13 -15.18
CA GLY A 672 -28.21 -0.11 -15.55
C GLY A 672 -29.68 0.14 -15.83
N GLN A 673 -30.07 0.18 -17.10
CA GLN A 673 -31.37 -0.31 -17.55
C GLN A 673 -31.15 -1.04 -18.88
N ASP A 674 -31.55 -2.31 -18.86
CA ASP A 674 -31.63 -3.34 -19.91
C ASP A 674 -30.33 -3.95 -20.46
#